data_AF-A0A8H8CEX2-F1
#
_entry.id   AF-A0A8H8CEX2-F1
#
_cell.length_a   1.000
_cell.length_b   1.000
_cell.length_c   1.000
_cell.angle_alpha   90.00
_cell.angle_beta   90.00
_cell.angle_gamma   90.00
#
_symmetry.space_group_name_H-M   'P 1'
#
loop_
_entity.id
_entity.type
_entity.pdbx_description
1 polymer ?
#
loop_
_entity_poly.entity_id
_entity_poly.type
_entity_poly.pdbx_seq_one_letter_code
_entity_poly.pdbx_strand_id
1 'polypeptide(L)'
;MCASPDFFSFPPPQFGKDARKLFFLEEGFVNLNHGSFGALPIPVQDGCFEITKEIERNPDVFMRQKLLERIDDARELVAPMLGADPSTCVFIPNISTGINTVLNNFQWTSSDVIVHTDSVFDSVLLSINRMQTPQKSVFKLPFPLSHAAILQDFRKHLQSVKGSGKVVAIFETMMPLPGIILPWKEMVRICKEEGVWSVVDGAHSIGHELDIDLSSADPDFWMTNCSKWLFTKKGCSILYVPLRNQEIINSTVTPPLTYPTPGKRPSSFVSKFYWNGSTDLMSVLSIEYAIAFRKYIGGEKKINDYCHELALKGGRCVAAILKTEVMSSDRIAEELIGNMVNVSLPIHQSIKPSGEIYLLYQNTFLSTYKMFAPIFYYRGKWWVRISAQIYNDIDDFKKLGENLVVKNLLEPATAPTFLAMDPFLPKFRIPTIERLGVKTCMPDVTESTAAQIAKDWFDAFSSFAQEQNVSGIQGLICEDALWRDLYALTWDIRTFDGISRIQSFLNARMQTMTMHSFTWRNFARLQRPYPDLVWIVVMFGFETYVGRCSFIARLVPTPGGWKAFTLFTNLENLKDFPESIGPSRQSVRVASSAWRDHREQENRFTESNPAVLIVGGGQSGLSLAARLKYLNVPTLVIEKDGRIGDSWRKRYDSLCLHFPIWYDNMPYIPFPPTWPKYSPGFKMADWLEHYADILELNIWTSSTVLDAVQHQDETWTVRVKKPDGVIRVFNVNHFVIATGQGDGVPRMPSIPKADIFRGEILHSSKYKRPTNFVGKKVVVIGTGNSGHDIASDLARAKIDVTMYQRSATLVMNLDKCWDLFAGPLYSETSPPNDLSDQLSQSIPHLLLEGGLAQRNTAAILASQREMQDALREVGFKLNDGVLGAGILLNLKQKGGGHYFDVGASQLIINGDIKIKSDSAILEYEEHGLKFADGSRLDADVIICATGGGDVRQIVSQLCGESVASECPPFFGVNEEGEMTWFRPFPRKGLWYMHGNLSLTRFHSKHVAMYIKAMEEKLIISRYPSDMSPKCIQLRQLELPPNSEI
;
A
#
# COMPACT_ATOMS: atom_id res chain seq x y z
N MET A 1 -7.65 19.56 27.55
CA MET A 1 -8.27 20.80 28.06
C MET A 1 -9.02 21.41 26.90
N CYS A 2 -10.35 21.31 26.88
CA CYS A 2 -11.17 22.01 25.89
C CYS A 2 -11.35 23.45 26.39
N ALA A 3 -10.94 24.43 25.61
CA ALA A 3 -10.93 25.81 26.05
C ALA A 3 -12.36 26.38 25.99
N SER A 4 -12.90 26.73 27.16
CA SER A 4 -14.13 27.53 27.29
C SER A 4 -13.89 28.95 26.74
N PRO A 5 -14.94 29.78 26.59
CA PRO A 5 -14.82 31.22 26.30
C PRO A 5 -13.84 31.98 27.21
N ASP A 6 -13.42 31.38 28.33
CA ASP A 6 -12.43 31.93 29.27
C ASP A 6 -10.97 31.80 28.78
N PHE A 7 -10.68 31.13 27.67
CA PHE A 7 -9.30 30.94 27.21
C PHE A 7 -8.54 32.25 27.01
N PHE A 8 -9.18 33.23 26.37
CA PHE A 8 -8.59 34.55 26.11
C PHE A 8 -8.53 35.45 27.34
N SER A 9 -9.03 34.99 28.50
CA SER A 9 -8.96 35.73 29.76
C SER A 9 -7.63 35.57 30.51
N PHE A 10 -6.83 34.55 30.16
CA PHE A 10 -5.49 34.34 30.68
C PHE A 10 -4.46 35.16 29.89
N PRO A 11 -3.30 35.54 30.46
CA PRO A 11 -2.26 36.20 29.67
C PRO A 11 -1.65 35.25 28.62
N PRO A 12 -1.33 35.74 27.41
CA PRO A 12 -0.72 34.91 26.37
C PRO A 12 0.68 34.44 26.80
N PRO A 13 1.08 33.19 26.49
CA PRO A 13 2.42 32.71 26.79
C PRO A 13 3.49 33.44 25.98
N GLN A 14 4.73 33.38 26.46
CA GLN A 14 5.88 33.85 25.69
C GLN A 14 6.08 32.99 24.43
N PHE A 15 6.53 33.61 23.34
CA PHE A 15 6.93 32.89 22.13
C PHE A 15 8.14 31.97 22.40
N GLY A 16 8.29 30.94 21.57
CA GLY A 16 9.22 29.83 21.78
C GLY A 16 8.52 28.58 22.32
N LYS A 17 9.24 27.79 23.12
CA LYS A 17 8.72 26.52 23.69
C LYS A 17 7.40 26.66 24.45
N ASP A 18 7.11 27.80 25.07
CA ASP A 18 5.85 28.00 25.80
C ASP A 18 4.66 28.17 24.87
N ALA A 19 4.79 28.96 23.80
CA ALA A 19 3.75 29.08 22.77
C ALA A 19 3.48 27.75 22.03
N ARG A 20 4.43 26.80 22.04
CA ARG A 20 4.23 25.46 21.46
C ARG A 20 3.08 24.69 22.11
N LYS A 21 2.82 24.92 23.41
CA LYS A 21 1.72 24.31 24.17
C LYS A 21 0.33 24.71 23.65
N LEU A 22 0.26 25.75 22.82
CA LEU A 22 -0.97 26.22 22.18
C LEU A 22 -1.31 25.43 20.90
N PHE A 23 -0.51 24.44 20.51
CA PHE A 23 -0.67 23.68 19.27
C PHE A 23 -0.72 22.17 19.54
N PHE A 24 -1.38 21.41 18.66
CA PHE A 24 -1.42 19.94 18.70
C PHE A 24 -0.14 19.26 18.17
N LEU A 25 1.02 19.90 18.31
CA LEU A 25 2.29 19.29 17.89
C LEU A 25 2.65 18.16 18.86
N GLU A 26 3.10 17.01 18.34
CA GLU A 26 3.57 15.90 19.16
C GLU A 26 4.68 16.37 20.12
N GLU A 27 4.66 15.85 21.35
CA GLU A 27 5.69 16.17 22.33
C GLU A 27 7.10 15.81 21.79
N GLY A 28 8.03 16.75 21.89
CA GLY A 28 9.38 16.61 21.35
C GLY A 28 9.52 16.84 19.85
N PHE A 29 8.42 16.99 19.09
CA PHE A 29 8.47 17.30 17.66
C PHE A 29 8.88 18.76 17.40
N VAL A 30 9.87 18.95 16.53
CA VAL A 30 10.38 20.26 16.11
C VAL A 30 9.94 20.55 14.67
N ASN A 31 8.82 21.27 14.54
CA ASN A 31 8.30 21.66 13.24
C ASN A 31 9.02 22.91 12.71
N LEU A 32 9.89 22.73 11.72
CA LEU A 32 10.58 23.82 11.00
C LEU A 32 10.10 23.91 9.53
N ASN A 33 8.92 23.37 9.25
CA ASN A 33 8.29 23.37 7.93
C ASN A 33 6.86 23.95 7.96
N HIS A 34 6.63 24.96 8.81
CA HIS A 34 5.33 25.61 8.93
C HIS A 34 4.79 26.11 7.58
N GLY A 35 5.67 26.61 6.70
CA GLY A 35 5.28 27.11 5.38
C GLY A 35 4.63 26.08 4.45
N SER A 36 4.78 24.77 4.68
CA SER A 36 4.12 23.76 3.83
C SER A 36 2.63 23.59 4.16
N PHE A 37 2.30 23.27 5.41
CA PHE A 37 0.94 22.85 5.79
C PHE A 37 0.32 23.64 6.95
N GLY A 38 1.08 24.57 7.56
CA GLY A 38 0.70 25.25 8.79
C GLY A 38 0.62 24.32 10.01
N ALA A 39 0.16 24.89 11.12
CA ALA A 39 -0.20 24.17 12.34
C ALA A 39 -1.39 24.89 12.97
N LEU A 40 -2.42 24.13 13.38
CA LEU A 40 -3.66 24.69 13.90
C LEU A 40 -3.53 24.88 15.43
N PRO A 41 -3.74 26.10 15.96
CA PRO A 41 -3.78 26.32 17.39
C PRO A 41 -4.99 25.64 18.04
N ILE A 42 -4.81 25.14 19.25
CA ILE A 42 -5.87 24.53 20.07
C ILE A 42 -7.09 25.44 20.21
N PRO A 43 -6.95 26.76 20.51
CA PRO A 43 -8.12 27.65 20.64
C PRO A 43 -8.91 27.82 19.35
N VAL A 44 -8.25 27.73 18.19
CA VAL A 44 -8.92 27.81 16.89
C VAL A 44 -9.71 26.54 16.61
N GLN A 45 -9.14 25.36 16.94
CA GLN A 45 -9.83 24.08 16.83
C GLN A 45 -11.03 23.96 17.79
N ASP A 46 -10.91 24.49 19.00
CA ASP A 46 -12.02 24.53 19.96
C ASP A 46 -13.16 25.41 19.44
N GLY A 47 -12.86 26.58 18.87
CA GLY A 47 -13.84 27.41 18.17
C GLY A 47 -14.52 26.68 17.00
N CYS A 48 -13.76 25.93 16.20
CA CYS A 48 -14.33 25.07 15.15
C CYS A 48 -15.31 24.03 15.72
N PHE A 49 -14.99 23.42 16.87
CA PHE A 49 -15.85 22.43 17.51
C PHE A 49 -17.19 23.03 18.00
N GLU A 50 -17.19 24.28 18.47
CA GLU A 50 -18.42 25.00 18.82
C GLU A 50 -19.31 25.25 17.59
N ILE A 51 -18.73 25.69 16.46
CA ILE A 51 -19.52 25.87 15.25
C ILE A 51 -20.03 24.53 14.71
N THR A 52 -19.23 23.45 14.75
CA THR A 52 -19.70 22.11 14.39
C THR A 52 -20.92 21.71 15.22
N LYS A 53 -20.90 21.94 16.54
CA LYS A 53 -22.09 21.72 17.38
C LYS A 53 -23.27 22.61 16.98
N GLU A 54 -23.04 23.86 16.57
CA GLU A 54 -24.10 24.73 16.06
C GLU A 54 -24.73 24.18 14.76
N ILE A 55 -23.90 23.74 13.82
CA ILE A 55 -24.33 23.15 12.55
C ILE A 55 -25.20 21.91 12.82
N GLU A 56 -24.67 20.96 13.59
CA GLU A 56 -25.32 19.66 13.78
C GLU A 56 -26.59 19.73 14.65
N ARG A 57 -26.75 20.77 15.47
CA ARG A 57 -28.00 21.00 16.23
C ARG A 57 -29.20 21.23 15.32
N ASN A 58 -29.01 21.89 14.18
CA ASN A 58 -30.04 22.07 13.16
C ASN A 58 -29.39 22.39 11.80
N PRO A 59 -29.02 21.36 11.02
CA PRO A 59 -28.28 21.52 9.78
C PRO A 59 -29.00 22.40 8.75
N ASP A 60 -30.31 22.24 8.58
CA ASP A 60 -31.07 23.03 7.61
C ASP A 60 -31.15 24.51 7.98
N VAL A 61 -31.33 24.85 9.26
CA VAL A 61 -31.33 26.25 9.71
C VAL A 61 -29.95 26.87 9.49
N PHE A 62 -28.89 26.17 9.88
CA PHE A 62 -27.54 26.72 9.69
C PHE A 62 -27.22 26.91 8.20
N MET A 63 -27.37 25.85 7.40
CA MET A 63 -26.95 25.85 6.00
C MET A 63 -27.78 26.81 5.14
N ARG A 64 -29.07 26.99 5.43
CA ARG A 64 -29.97 27.81 4.61
C ARG A 64 -30.13 29.25 5.09
N GLN A 65 -29.95 29.51 6.39
CA GLN A 65 -30.23 30.83 6.97
C GLN A 65 -29.00 31.54 7.53
N LYS A 66 -27.98 30.82 8.00
CA LYS A 66 -26.84 31.41 8.72
C LYS A 66 -25.52 31.37 7.95
N LEU A 67 -25.32 30.35 7.12
CA LEU A 67 -24.04 30.07 6.49
C LEU A 67 -23.51 31.25 5.66
N LEU A 68 -24.37 31.89 4.86
CA LEU A 68 -23.94 33.00 4.00
C LEU A 68 -23.48 34.21 4.80
N GLU A 69 -24.22 34.57 5.85
CA GLU A 69 -23.86 35.64 6.78
C GLU A 69 -22.50 35.36 7.43
N ARG A 70 -22.29 34.13 7.92
CA ARG A 70 -21.00 33.70 8.51
C ARG A 70 -19.83 33.74 7.52
N ILE A 71 -20.07 33.45 6.24
CA ILE A 71 -19.05 33.59 5.19
C ILE A 71 -18.73 35.06 4.93
N ASP A 72 -19.75 35.93 4.93
CA ASP A 72 -19.56 37.37 4.76
C ASP A 72 -18.83 37.99 5.96
N ASP A 73 -19.18 37.60 7.19
CA ASP A 73 -18.44 37.99 8.40
C ASP A 73 -16.96 37.63 8.27
N ALA A 74 -16.64 36.41 7.81
CA ALA A 74 -15.27 35.99 7.59
C ALA A 74 -14.56 36.83 6.50
N ARG A 75 -15.27 37.25 5.45
CA ARG A 75 -14.73 38.15 4.41
C ARG A 75 -14.47 39.55 4.95
N GLU A 76 -15.40 40.11 5.71
CA GLU A 76 -15.27 41.42 6.34
C GLU A 76 -14.13 41.46 7.38
N LEU A 77 -13.89 40.35 8.06
CA LEU A 77 -12.78 40.22 9.01
C LEU A 77 -11.42 40.17 8.32
N VAL A 78 -11.30 39.47 7.18
CA VAL A 78 -10.00 39.22 6.53
C VAL A 78 -9.62 40.28 5.50
N ALA A 79 -10.58 40.92 4.84
CA ALA A 79 -10.30 41.92 3.79
C ALA A 79 -9.45 43.12 4.28
N PRO A 80 -9.64 43.66 5.51
CA PRO A 80 -8.77 44.71 6.03
C PRO A 80 -7.29 44.29 6.16
N MET A 81 -7.01 43.02 6.46
CA MET A 81 -5.63 42.50 6.51
C MET A 81 -4.95 42.49 5.13
N LEU A 82 -5.74 42.51 4.07
CA LEU A 82 -5.28 42.55 2.69
C LEU A 82 -5.28 43.96 2.11
N GLY A 83 -5.76 44.97 2.85
CA GLY A 83 -6.02 46.30 2.31
C GLY A 83 -6.97 46.26 1.09
N ALA A 84 -8.01 45.42 1.15
CA ALA A 84 -8.95 45.20 0.07
C ALA A 84 -10.39 45.46 0.52
N ASP A 85 -11.26 45.83 -0.42
CA ASP A 85 -12.70 45.85 -0.17
C ASP A 85 -13.23 44.40 -0.10
N PRO A 86 -14.08 44.04 0.88
CA PRO A 86 -14.61 42.68 1.00
C PRO A 86 -15.22 42.16 -0.30
N SER A 87 -15.89 43.00 -1.11
CA SER A 87 -16.52 42.63 -2.39
C SER A 87 -15.54 42.10 -3.46
N THR A 88 -14.24 42.28 -3.24
CA THR A 88 -13.17 41.77 -4.11
C THR A 88 -12.58 40.44 -3.65
N CYS A 89 -12.89 39.98 -2.44
CA CYS A 89 -12.34 38.76 -1.86
C CYS A 89 -13.39 37.64 -1.80
N VAL A 90 -13.02 36.45 -2.26
CA VAL A 90 -13.82 35.22 -2.14
C VAL A 90 -12.96 34.06 -1.63
N PHE A 91 -13.60 33.07 -1.01
CA PHE A 91 -12.88 31.90 -0.50
C PHE A 91 -12.76 30.79 -1.54
N ILE A 92 -11.61 30.12 -1.53
CA ILE A 92 -11.28 28.96 -2.35
C ILE A 92 -10.55 27.92 -1.48
N PRO A 93 -10.57 26.63 -1.83
CA PRO A 93 -9.96 25.58 -1.00
C PRO A 93 -8.43 25.65 -0.92
N ASN A 94 -7.77 26.12 -2.00
CA ASN A 94 -6.31 26.23 -2.13
C ASN A 94 -5.94 27.07 -3.36
N ILE A 95 -4.68 27.52 -3.42
CA ILE A 95 -4.11 28.30 -4.54
C ILE A 95 -4.31 27.61 -5.89
N SER A 96 -4.08 26.30 -5.98
CA SER A 96 -4.23 25.56 -7.23
C SER A 96 -5.64 25.70 -7.80
N THR A 97 -6.66 25.72 -6.93
CA THR A 97 -8.06 25.99 -7.31
C THR A 97 -8.24 27.42 -7.80
N GLY A 98 -7.59 28.40 -7.16
CA GLY A 98 -7.60 29.80 -7.57
C GLY A 98 -6.98 30.03 -8.94
N ILE A 99 -5.77 29.50 -9.16
CA ILE A 99 -5.10 29.57 -10.47
C ILE A 99 -5.95 28.91 -11.56
N ASN A 100 -6.50 27.72 -11.32
CA ASN A 100 -7.38 27.07 -12.30
C ASN A 100 -8.66 27.87 -12.54
N THR A 101 -9.23 28.51 -11.51
CA THR A 101 -10.38 29.41 -11.67
C THR A 101 -10.03 30.56 -12.61
N VAL A 102 -8.89 31.22 -12.41
CA VAL A 102 -8.47 32.34 -13.27
C VAL A 102 -8.16 31.86 -14.69
N LEU A 103 -7.29 30.87 -14.84
CA LEU A 103 -6.81 30.41 -16.15
C LEU A 103 -7.92 29.81 -17.02
N ASN A 104 -8.87 29.08 -16.44
CA ASN A 104 -9.98 28.49 -17.22
C ASN A 104 -11.04 29.51 -17.66
N ASN A 105 -11.03 30.71 -17.09
CA ASN A 105 -11.98 31.76 -17.43
C ASN A 105 -11.43 32.78 -18.45
N PHE A 106 -10.11 32.83 -18.64
CA PHE A 106 -9.53 33.55 -19.76
C PHE A 106 -9.91 32.89 -21.10
N GLN A 107 -10.28 33.72 -22.08
CA GLN A 107 -10.47 33.28 -23.46
C GLN A 107 -9.13 33.30 -24.19
N TRP A 108 -8.51 32.13 -24.36
CA TRP A 108 -7.17 32.01 -24.92
C TRP A 108 -7.16 31.88 -26.44
N THR A 109 -6.14 32.46 -27.06
CA THR A 109 -5.79 32.31 -28.46
C THR A 109 -4.34 31.82 -28.58
N SER A 110 -3.96 31.28 -29.74
CA SER A 110 -2.59 30.78 -29.97
C SER A 110 -1.51 31.87 -30.02
N SER A 111 -1.92 33.14 -30.13
CA SER A 111 -1.02 34.30 -30.03
C SER A 111 -0.75 34.74 -28.59
N ASP A 112 -1.46 34.18 -27.61
CA ASP A 112 -1.31 34.54 -26.20
C ASP A 112 -0.15 33.80 -25.54
N VAL A 113 0.43 34.40 -24.50
CA VAL A 113 1.60 33.86 -23.79
C VAL A 113 1.33 33.83 -22.28
N ILE A 114 1.59 32.70 -21.64
CA ILE A 114 1.71 32.58 -20.19
C ILE A 114 3.19 32.68 -19.83
N VAL A 115 3.55 33.66 -19.02
CA VAL A 115 4.86 33.80 -18.40
C VAL A 115 4.78 33.26 -16.97
N HIS A 116 5.68 32.37 -16.57
CA HIS A 116 5.76 31.91 -15.18
C HIS A 116 7.21 31.83 -14.69
N THR A 117 7.44 31.84 -13.39
CA THR A 117 8.79 31.72 -12.82
C THR A 117 9.33 30.28 -12.99
N ASP A 118 10.66 30.12 -12.97
CA ASP A 118 11.34 28.81 -13.03
C ASP A 118 11.21 27.98 -11.73
N SER A 119 10.61 28.54 -10.68
CA SER A 119 10.34 27.86 -9.41
C SER A 119 8.86 27.94 -9.02
N VAL A 120 7.98 28.15 -10.00
CA VAL A 120 6.54 28.08 -9.80
C VAL A 120 6.14 26.74 -9.19
N PHE A 121 5.18 26.76 -8.28
CA PHE A 121 4.79 25.55 -7.54
C PHE A 121 4.30 24.43 -8.48
N ASP A 122 4.68 23.17 -8.24
CA ASP A 122 4.46 22.06 -9.17
C ASP A 122 3.01 21.91 -9.64
N SER A 123 2.03 22.09 -8.75
CA SER A 123 0.61 21.99 -9.15
C SER A 123 0.16 23.14 -10.07
N VAL A 124 0.76 24.32 -9.93
CA VAL A 124 0.53 25.47 -10.81
C VAL A 124 1.21 25.21 -12.15
N LEU A 125 2.45 24.70 -12.15
CA LEU A 125 3.15 24.28 -13.36
C LEU A 125 2.36 23.24 -14.15
N LEU A 126 1.80 22.23 -13.48
CA LEU A 126 0.94 21.22 -14.08
C LEU A 126 -0.33 21.85 -14.69
N SER A 127 -0.90 22.86 -14.03
CA SER A 127 -2.08 23.58 -14.55
C SER A 127 -1.74 24.35 -15.82
N ILE A 128 -0.61 25.07 -15.84
CA ILE A 128 -0.10 25.78 -17.01
C ILE A 128 0.21 24.80 -18.15
N ASN A 129 0.89 23.69 -17.86
CA ASN A 129 1.31 22.71 -18.85
C ASN A 129 0.13 21.99 -19.52
N ARG A 130 -0.99 21.81 -18.82
CA ARG A 130 -2.23 21.25 -19.38
C ARG A 130 -2.88 22.13 -20.43
N MET A 131 -2.63 23.44 -20.41
CA MET A 131 -3.18 24.36 -21.39
C MET A 131 -2.48 24.20 -22.74
N GLN A 132 -3.23 23.87 -23.79
CA GLN A 132 -2.66 23.65 -25.12
C GLN A 132 -2.58 24.95 -25.96
N THR A 133 -3.48 25.89 -25.70
CA THR A 133 -3.69 27.06 -26.57
C THR A 133 -2.64 28.16 -26.41
N PRO A 134 -2.38 28.74 -25.21
CA PRO A 134 -1.37 29.78 -25.08
C PRO A 134 0.05 29.21 -25.15
N GLN A 135 0.98 30.01 -25.65
CA GLN A 135 2.41 29.75 -25.56
C GLN A 135 2.88 29.88 -24.11
N LYS A 136 4.02 29.28 -23.79
CA LYS A 136 4.57 29.23 -22.43
C LYS A 136 5.98 29.81 -22.44
N SER A 137 6.26 30.73 -21.54
CA SER A 137 7.57 31.32 -21.35
C SER A 137 7.98 31.26 -19.88
N VAL A 138 9.25 30.93 -19.64
CA VAL A 138 9.80 30.77 -18.28
C VAL A 138 10.70 31.97 -17.95
N PHE A 139 10.32 32.73 -16.94
CA PHE A 139 11.14 33.77 -16.33
C PHE A 139 12.11 33.13 -15.31
N LYS A 140 13.40 33.17 -15.61
CA LYS A 140 14.44 32.54 -14.78
C LYS A 140 14.90 33.49 -13.68
N LEU A 141 15.00 32.99 -12.45
CA LEU A 141 15.39 33.79 -11.28
C LEU A 141 16.71 33.28 -10.68
N PRO A 142 17.88 33.66 -11.23
CA PRO A 142 19.18 33.16 -10.78
C PRO A 142 19.69 33.67 -9.44
N PHE A 143 19.16 33.18 -8.32
CA PHE A 143 19.63 33.62 -7.00
C PHE A 143 21.11 33.28 -6.72
N PRO A 144 21.85 34.17 -6.02
CA PRO A 144 21.37 35.41 -5.38
C PRO A 144 21.17 36.59 -6.36
N LEU A 145 20.06 37.32 -6.20
CA LEU A 145 19.70 38.52 -6.97
C LEU A 145 19.17 39.60 -6.02
N SER A 146 19.42 40.87 -6.32
CA SER A 146 18.68 41.96 -5.66
C SER A 146 17.30 42.14 -6.27
N HIS A 147 16.38 42.72 -5.52
CA HIS A 147 15.06 43.12 -6.05
C HIS A 147 15.19 44.00 -7.30
N ALA A 148 16.16 44.92 -7.32
CA ALA A 148 16.41 45.76 -8.50
C ALA A 148 16.79 44.95 -9.75
N ALA A 149 17.64 43.92 -9.61
CA ALA A 149 18.02 43.05 -10.72
C ALA A 149 16.81 42.22 -11.23
N ILE A 150 16.01 41.68 -10.30
CA ILE A 150 14.77 40.95 -10.63
C ILE A 150 13.83 41.83 -11.47
N LEU A 151 13.60 43.07 -11.05
CA LEU A 151 12.70 43.99 -11.76
C LEU A 151 13.21 44.36 -13.15
N GLN A 152 14.52 44.60 -13.30
CA GLN A 152 15.13 44.89 -14.59
C GLN A 152 14.98 43.71 -15.57
N ASP A 153 15.32 42.50 -15.11
CA ASP A 153 15.24 41.29 -15.93
C ASP A 153 13.80 40.90 -16.24
N PHE A 154 12.88 41.08 -15.30
CA PHE A 154 11.46 40.81 -15.49
C PHE A 154 10.87 41.70 -16.58
N ARG A 155 11.11 43.01 -16.53
CA ARG A 155 10.67 43.93 -17.59
C ARG A 155 11.22 43.53 -18.95
N LYS A 156 12.53 43.25 -19.03
CA LYS A 156 13.19 42.82 -20.26
C LYS A 156 12.58 41.51 -20.80
N HIS A 157 12.27 40.56 -19.92
CA HIS A 157 11.65 39.30 -20.30
C HIS A 157 10.23 39.52 -20.86
N LEU A 158 9.39 40.30 -20.18
CA LEU A 158 8.05 40.63 -20.67
C LEU A 158 8.09 41.31 -22.04
N GLN A 159 9.00 42.27 -22.24
CA GLN A 159 9.20 42.94 -23.53
C GLN A 159 9.62 41.96 -24.64
N SER A 160 10.40 40.93 -24.32
CA SER A 160 10.86 39.94 -25.31
C SER A 160 9.79 38.96 -25.78
N VAL A 161 8.74 38.74 -25.00
CA VAL A 161 7.66 37.77 -25.30
C VAL A 161 6.38 38.45 -25.79
N LYS A 162 6.37 39.78 -25.88
CA LYS A 162 5.23 40.54 -26.40
C LYS A 162 5.06 40.30 -27.90
N GLY A 163 3.83 40.01 -28.28
CA GLY A 163 3.38 39.87 -29.66
C GLY A 163 2.00 40.49 -29.86
N SER A 164 1.24 39.98 -30.83
CA SER A 164 -0.12 40.45 -31.12
C SER A 164 -1.19 39.94 -30.13
N GLY A 165 -0.88 38.91 -29.32
CA GLY A 165 -1.79 38.37 -28.30
C GLY A 165 -1.50 38.92 -26.90
N LYS A 166 -2.35 38.55 -25.93
CA LYS A 166 -2.18 38.95 -24.53
C LYS A 166 -1.10 38.13 -23.84
N VAL A 167 -0.43 38.76 -22.88
CA VAL A 167 0.52 38.11 -21.99
C VAL A 167 -0.09 38.05 -20.59
N VAL A 168 0.01 36.88 -19.95
CA VAL A 168 -0.41 36.66 -18.55
C VAL A 168 0.80 36.19 -17.76
N ALA A 169 1.25 37.01 -16.80
CA ALA A 169 2.38 36.71 -15.94
C ALA A 169 1.90 36.14 -14.61
N ILE A 170 2.35 34.93 -14.29
CA ILE A 170 2.12 34.22 -13.04
C ILE A 170 3.42 34.26 -12.23
N PHE A 171 3.37 34.90 -11.06
CA PHE A 171 4.54 35.00 -10.19
C PHE A 171 4.12 35.05 -8.72
N GLU A 172 5.03 34.65 -7.85
CA GLU A 172 4.78 34.52 -6.43
C GLU A 172 4.99 35.85 -5.69
N THR A 173 4.31 36.05 -4.54
CA THR A 173 4.79 37.07 -3.57
C THR A 173 6.04 36.58 -2.86
N MET A 174 6.06 35.28 -2.54
CA MET A 174 7.18 34.56 -1.98
C MET A 174 7.26 33.18 -2.59
N MET A 175 8.43 32.84 -3.13
CA MET A 175 8.70 31.56 -3.76
C MET A 175 8.66 30.41 -2.73
N PRO A 176 8.22 29.20 -3.13
CA PRO A 176 8.13 28.07 -2.22
C PRO A 176 9.49 27.41 -1.95
N LEU A 177 10.29 27.17 -3.00
CA LEU A 177 11.61 26.52 -2.96
C LEU A 177 12.49 27.12 -4.08
N PRO A 178 13.45 28.00 -3.78
CA PRO A 178 13.80 28.53 -2.46
C PRO A 178 12.72 29.41 -1.84
N GLY A 179 12.70 29.51 -0.50
CA GLY A 179 11.82 30.42 0.24
C GLY A 179 12.31 31.87 0.15
N ILE A 180 11.84 32.66 -0.82
CA ILE A 180 12.35 34.01 -1.12
C ILE A 180 11.22 35.01 -1.38
N ILE A 181 11.30 36.20 -0.78
CA ILE A 181 10.41 37.35 -1.07
C ILE A 181 10.76 37.94 -2.44
N LEU A 182 9.77 38.05 -3.32
CA LEU A 182 9.89 38.78 -4.59
C LEU A 182 9.37 40.23 -4.42
N PRO A 183 9.89 41.20 -5.20
CA PRO A 183 9.38 42.58 -5.25
C PRO A 183 8.07 42.62 -6.05
N TRP A 184 7.07 41.86 -5.59
CA TRP A 184 5.90 41.49 -6.37
C TRP A 184 5.01 42.69 -6.69
N LYS A 185 4.95 43.71 -5.82
CA LYS A 185 4.18 44.94 -6.06
C LYS A 185 4.75 45.73 -7.23
N GLU A 186 6.07 45.88 -7.27
CA GLU A 186 6.77 46.52 -8.38
C GLU A 186 6.67 45.67 -9.65
N MET A 187 6.68 44.34 -9.54
CA MET A 187 6.41 43.45 -10.68
C MET A 187 4.98 43.64 -11.23
N VAL A 188 3.97 43.77 -10.37
CA VAL A 188 2.58 44.12 -10.77
C VAL A 188 2.56 45.47 -11.48
N ARG A 189 3.28 46.48 -10.96
CA ARG A 189 3.40 47.79 -11.63
C ARG A 189 4.01 47.65 -13.02
N ILE A 190 5.08 46.86 -13.16
CA ILE A 190 5.70 46.57 -14.46
C ILE A 190 4.71 45.86 -15.39
N CYS A 191 3.94 44.88 -14.90
CA CYS A 191 2.91 44.24 -15.70
C CYS A 191 1.92 45.26 -16.27
N LYS A 192 1.43 46.20 -15.46
CA LYS A 192 0.53 47.28 -15.93
C LYS A 192 1.17 48.20 -16.96
N GLU A 193 2.38 48.68 -16.69
CA GLU A 193 3.14 49.54 -17.62
C GLU A 193 3.38 48.84 -18.96
N GLU A 194 3.55 47.52 -18.92
CA GLU A 194 3.75 46.68 -20.09
C GLU A 194 2.41 46.11 -20.66
N GLY A 195 1.24 46.45 -20.13
CA GLY A 195 -0.04 45.90 -20.63
C GLY A 195 -0.16 44.37 -20.54
N VAL A 196 0.44 43.79 -19.49
CA VAL A 196 0.45 42.36 -19.16
C VAL A 196 -0.49 42.09 -17.98
N TRP A 197 -1.23 40.98 -18.03
CA TRP A 197 -2.08 40.57 -16.91
C TRP A 197 -1.24 39.97 -15.77
N SER A 198 -1.51 40.39 -14.54
CA SER A 198 -0.82 39.92 -13.34
C SER A 198 -1.65 38.90 -12.54
N VAL A 199 -1.14 37.67 -12.43
CA VAL A 199 -1.73 36.61 -11.60
C VAL A 199 -0.75 36.26 -10.48
N VAL A 200 -1.02 36.78 -9.28
CA VAL A 200 -0.06 36.74 -8.17
C VAL A 200 -0.38 35.59 -7.21
N ASP A 201 0.56 34.67 -7.07
CA ASP A 201 0.51 33.58 -6.10
C ASP A 201 1.11 34.04 -4.75
N GLY A 202 0.23 34.49 -3.86
CA GLY A 202 0.55 34.85 -2.49
C GLY A 202 0.37 33.73 -1.48
N ALA A 203 0.60 32.46 -1.85
CA ALA A 203 0.45 31.29 -0.96
C ALA A 203 1.08 31.48 0.43
N HIS A 204 2.19 32.22 0.51
CA HIS A 204 2.95 32.47 1.72
C HIS A 204 2.84 33.92 2.23
N SER A 205 1.82 34.68 1.82
CA SER A 205 1.68 36.10 2.15
C SER A 205 0.85 36.35 3.43
N ILE A 206 -0.45 36.05 3.47
CA ILE A 206 -1.30 36.45 4.62
C ILE A 206 -0.82 35.86 5.95
N GLY A 207 -0.62 36.71 6.95
CA GLY A 207 -0.08 36.34 8.27
C GLY A 207 1.45 36.23 8.34
N HIS A 208 2.15 36.43 7.21
CA HIS A 208 3.61 36.46 7.05
C HIS A 208 4.10 37.76 6.38
N GLU A 209 3.27 38.46 5.63
CA GLU A 209 3.56 39.80 5.10
C GLU A 209 2.69 40.84 5.84
N LEU A 210 3.30 41.93 6.32
CA LEU A 210 2.57 42.96 7.08
C LEU A 210 1.87 43.97 6.15
N ASP A 211 2.54 44.35 5.07
CA ASP A 211 2.10 45.45 4.21
C ASP A 211 1.56 44.89 2.89
N ILE A 212 0.51 44.07 2.87
CA ILE A 212 0.04 43.46 1.61
C ILE A 212 -0.61 44.51 0.68
N ASP A 213 -1.52 45.33 1.21
CA ASP A 213 -2.31 46.38 0.53
C ASP A 213 -2.58 46.14 -0.98
N LEU A 214 -3.60 45.33 -1.25
CA LEU A 214 -4.04 44.99 -2.61
C LEU A 214 -4.72 46.16 -3.32
N SER A 215 -5.25 47.15 -2.61
CA SER A 215 -5.81 48.36 -3.23
C SER A 215 -4.72 49.24 -3.82
N SER A 216 -3.56 49.34 -3.16
CA SER A 216 -2.42 50.10 -3.69
C SER A 216 -1.59 49.31 -4.71
N ALA A 217 -1.32 48.01 -4.47
CA ALA A 217 -0.57 47.19 -5.42
C ALA A 217 -1.40 46.93 -6.69
N ASP A 218 -2.70 46.73 -6.50
CA ASP A 218 -3.73 46.61 -7.52
C ASP A 218 -3.42 45.54 -8.61
N PRO A 219 -3.13 44.28 -8.22
CA PRO A 219 -2.96 43.17 -9.15
C PRO A 219 -4.27 42.81 -9.87
N ASP A 220 -4.17 42.14 -11.02
CA ASP A 220 -5.37 41.70 -11.76
C ASP A 220 -6.04 40.51 -11.10
N PHE A 221 -5.25 39.59 -10.57
CA PHE A 221 -5.68 38.47 -9.73
C PHE A 221 -4.63 38.23 -8.66
N TRP A 222 -5.04 37.99 -7.42
CA TRP A 222 -4.14 37.67 -6.32
C TRP A 222 -4.76 36.62 -5.42
N MET A 223 -3.97 35.73 -4.83
CA MET A 223 -4.50 34.68 -3.96
C MET A 223 -3.55 34.29 -2.83
N THR A 224 -4.08 33.76 -1.73
CA THR A 224 -3.26 33.40 -0.56
C THR A 224 -3.84 32.24 0.24
N ASN A 225 -2.99 31.50 0.98
CA ASN A 225 -3.44 30.42 1.88
C ASN A 225 -3.53 30.91 3.32
N CYS A 226 -4.75 30.92 3.86
CA CYS A 226 -4.99 31.23 5.27
C CYS A 226 -4.53 30.07 6.18
N SER A 227 -4.52 28.83 5.71
CA SER A 227 -4.22 27.68 6.57
C SER A 227 -2.73 27.46 6.84
N LYS A 228 -1.87 28.27 6.21
CA LYS A 228 -0.44 28.30 6.51
C LYS A 228 -0.21 29.26 7.67
N TRP A 229 0.09 30.52 7.37
CA TRP A 229 0.59 31.49 8.34
C TRP A 229 -0.49 32.21 9.15
N LEU A 230 -1.76 32.20 8.71
CA LEU A 230 -2.87 32.82 9.43
C LEU A 230 -3.51 31.88 10.48
N PHE A 231 -3.08 30.62 10.59
CA PHE A 231 -3.56 29.65 11.58
C PHE A 231 -5.04 29.23 11.44
N THR A 232 -5.60 29.29 10.24
CA THR A 232 -6.95 28.73 9.97
C THR A 232 -6.92 27.21 9.81
N LYS A 233 -8.08 26.55 9.94
CA LYS A 233 -8.24 25.12 9.63
C LYS A 233 -7.89 24.87 8.16
N LYS A 234 -7.25 23.73 7.89
CA LYS A 234 -6.74 23.37 6.55
C LYS A 234 -7.83 23.41 5.48
N GLY A 235 -7.48 23.90 4.28
CA GLY A 235 -8.41 24.04 3.16
C GLY A 235 -9.09 25.41 3.09
N CYS A 236 -8.42 26.48 3.54
CA CYS A 236 -8.91 27.86 3.48
C CYS A 236 -7.90 28.77 2.78
N SER A 237 -8.34 29.39 1.69
CA SER A 237 -7.56 30.32 0.87
C SER A 237 -8.46 31.42 0.33
N ILE A 238 -7.87 32.54 -0.06
CA ILE A 238 -8.60 33.70 -0.60
C ILE A 238 -8.17 33.92 -2.05
N LEU A 239 -9.15 34.24 -2.89
CA LEU A 239 -8.95 34.80 -4.22
C LEU A 239 -9.44 36.26 -4.21
N TYR A 240 -8.55 37.17 -4.51
CA TYR A 240 -8.82 38.58 -4.77
C TYR A 240 -8.98 38.82 -6.26
N VAL A 241 -10.10 39.46 -6.64
CA VAL A 241 -10.40 39.93 -7.99
C VAL A 241 -10.95 41.35 -7.91
N PRO A 242 -10.23 42.37 -8.44
CA PRO A 242 -10.71 43.73 -8.43
C PRO A 242 -11.99 43.85 -9.27
N LEU A 243 -12.86 44.79 -8.94
CA LEU A 243 -14.17 44.96 -9.59
C LEU A 243 -14.09 44.96 -11.12
N ARG A 244 -13.05 45.60 -11.69
CA ARG A 244 -12.82 45.66 -13.15
C ARG A 244 -12.62 44.31 -13.84
N ASN A 245 -12.27 43.26 -13.10
CA ASN A 245 -11.93 41.93 -13.64
C ASN A 245 -12.94 40.84 -13.24
N GLN A 246 -13.94 41.16 -12.42
CA GLN A 246 -14.89 40.16 -11.90
C GLN A 246 -15.74 39.50 -12.99
N GLU A 247 -16.01 40.20 -14.10
CA GLU A 247 -16.74 39.66 -15.25
C GLU A 247 -15.95 38.59 -16.03
N ILE A 248 -14.62 38.56 -15.88
CA ILE A 248 -13.79 37.49 -16.47
C ILE A 248 -14.19 36.15 -15.82
N ILE A 249 -14.45 36.15 -14.51
CA ILE A 249 -14.81 34.95 -13.75
C ILE A 249 -16.28 34.60 -13.96
N ASN A 250 -16.55 33.87 -15.05
CA ASN A 250 -17.88 33.41 -15.42
C ASN A 250 -18.31 32.16 -14.65
N SER A 251 -17.38 31.25 -14.36
CA SER A 251 -17.61 30.05 -13.56
C SER A 251 -16.48 29.82 -12.56
N THR A 252 -16.77 29.12 -11.47
CA THR A 252 -15.75 28.50 -10.62
C THR A 252 -15.38 27.12 -11.17
N VAL A 253 -14.41 26.43 -10.56
CA VAL A 253 -13.99 25.07 -10.98
C VAL A 253 -15.15 24.06 -10.94
N THR A 254 -16.08 24.22 -10.00
CA THR A 254 -17.33 23.47 -9.94
C THR A 254 -18.49 24.44 -10.10
N PRO A 255 -19.32 24.31 -11.16
CA PRO A 255 -20.38 25.27 -11.43
C PRO A 255 -21.24 25.56 -10.19
N PRO A 256 -21.44 26.85 -9.83
CA PRO A 256 -22.12 27.21 -8.60
C PRO A 256 -23.64 27.01 -8.70
N LEU A 257 -24.28 26.68 -7.57
CA LEU A 257 -25.73 26.80 -7.42
C LEU A 257 -26.03 28.09 -6.66
N THR A 258 -26.86 28.96 -7.25
CA THR A 258 -27.33 30.17 -6.58
C THR A 258 -28.66 29.88 -5.91
N TYR A 259 -28.71 29.98 -4.58
CA TYR A 259 -29.95 29.89 -3.81
C TYR A 259 -30.51 31.30 -3.55
N PRO A 260 -31.84 31.49 -3.63
CA PRO A 260 -32.46 32.75 -3.22
C PRO A 260 -32.45 32.87 -1.70
N THR A 261 -31.75 33.88 -1.16
CA THR A 261 -31.66 34.15 0.29
C THR A 261 -32.29 35.50 0.63
N PRO A 262 -33.01 35.64 1.76
CA PRO A 262 -33.48 36.95 2.24
C PRO A 262 -32.30 37.82 2.72
N GLY A 263 -32.23 39.10 2.32
CA GLY A 263 -31.20 40.06 2.79
C GLY A 263 -30.50 40.85 1.68
N LYS A 264 -29.40 41.55 2.03
CA LYS A 264 -28.53 42.25 1.06
C LYS A 264 -27.97 41.21 0.08
N ARG A 265 -28.29 41.36 -1.21
CA ARG A 265 -27.71 40.50 -2.25
C ARG A 265 -26.25 40.93 -2.50
N PRO A 266 -25.28 40.02 -2.37
CA PRO A 266 -23.89 40.30 -2.73
C PRO A 266 -23.76 40.43 -4.26
N SER A 267 -22.60 40.90 -4.73
CA SER A 267 -22.35 41.00 -6.17
C SER A 267 -22.48 39.64 -6.86
N SER A 268 -22.84 39.64 -8.14
CA SER A 268 -22.97 38.41 -8.96
C SER A 268 -21.68 37.57 -8.99
N PHE A 269 -20.52 38.18 -8.73
CA PHE A 269 -19.25 37.52 -8.57
C PHE A 269 -19.16 36.74 -7.26
N VAL A 270 -19.37 37.41 -6.12
CA VAL A 270 -19.25 36.80 -4.78
C VAL A 270 -20.19 35.62 -4.62
N SER A 271 -21.44 35.74 -5.11
CA SER A 271 -22.43 34.66 -5.01
C SER A 271 -22.00 33.35 -5.68
N LYS A 272 -21.09 33.41 -6.67
CA LYS A 272 -20.55 32.22 -7.35
C LYS A 272 -19.62 31.38 -6.47
N PHE A 273 -19.24 31.85 -5.29
CA PHE A 273 -18.29 31.18 -4.41
C PHE A 273 -18.91 30.71 -3.08
N TYR A 274 -20.20 30.97 -2.85
CA TYR A 274 -20.87 30.50 -1.64
C TYR A 274 -21.21 29.02 -1.66
N TRP A 275 -21.58 28.48 -2.83
CA TRP A 275 -22.03 27.10 -2.94
C TRP A 275 -21.52 26.43 -4.22
N ASN A 276 -20.42 25.69 -4.07
CA ASN A 276 -19.74 25.01 -5.18
C ASN A 276 -19.75 23.49 -4.98
N GLY A 277 -20.79 22.98 -4.31
CA GLY A 277 -20.93 21.59 -3.87
C GLY A 277 -20.96 21.49 -2.34
N SER A 278 -21.61 20.43 -1.83
CA SER A 278 -21.70 20.17 -0.39
C SER A 278 -20.34 19.78 0.19
N THR A 279 -19.70 20.67 0.96
CA THR A 279 -18.40 20.45 1.60
C THR A 279 -18.38 20.96 3.05
N ASP A 280 -17.39 20.54 3.84
CA ASP A 280 -17.14 21.11 5.18
C ASP A 280 -16.53 22.53 5.03
N LEU A 281 -17.32 23.55 5.35
CA LEU A 281 -16.91 24.97 5.29
C LEU A 281 -16.26 25.47 6.59
N MET A 282 -15.95 24.58 7.54
CA MET A 282 -15.19 24.93 8.76
C MET A 282 -13.83 25.54 8.49
N SER A 283 -13.21 25.26 7.34
CA SER A 283 -11.96 25.93 6.96
C SER A 283 -12.15 27.46 6.88
N VAL A 284 -13.23 27.92 6.25
CA VAL A 284 -13.58 29.35 6.12
C VAL A 284 -14.01 29.92 7.47
N LEU A 285 -14.92 29.25 8.17
CA LEU A 285 -15.48 29.79 9.42
C LEU A 285 -14.46 29.85 10.57
N SER A 286 -13.35 29.12 10.45
CA SER A 286 -12.24 29.21 11.41
C SER A 286 -11.49 30.55 11.39
N ILE A 287 -11.69 31.39 10.37
CA ILE A 287 -11.03 32.72 10.24
C ILE A 287 -11.29 33.61 11.44
N GLU A 288 -12.53 33.62 11.95
CA GLU A 288 -12.91 34.41 13.12
C GLU A 288 -12.01 34.10 14.32
N TYR A 289 -11.89 32.81 14.65
CA TYR A 289 -11.08 32.35 15.77
C TYR A 289 -9.58 32.51 15.52
N ALA A 290 -9.13 32.33 14.28
CA ALA A 290 -7.74 32.52 13.92
C ALA A 290 -7.29 33.97 14.10
N ILE A 291 -8.10 34.94 13.63
CA ILE A 291 -7.83 36.37 13.81
C ILE A 291 -7.91 36.75 15.30
N ALA A 292 -8.90 36.24 16.04
CA ALA A 292 -9.00 36.46 17.49
C ALA A 292 -7.76 35.94 18.24
N PHE A 293 -7.31 34.73 17.91
CA PHE A 293 -6.12 34.12 18.49
C PHE A 293 -4.85 34.94 18.20
N ARG A 294 -4.68 35.42 16.96
CA ARG A 294 -3.52 36.23 16.58
C ARG A 294 -3.52 37.60 17.29
N LYS A 295 -4.68 38.24 17.44
CA LYS A 295 -4.82 39.45 18.26
C LYS A 295 -4.43 39.19 19.71
N TYR A 296 -4.93 38.09 20.28
CA TYR A 296 -4.64 37.68 21.66
C TYR A 296 -3.14 37.51 21.96
N ILE A 297 -2.38 36.88 21.05
CA ILE A 297 -0.92 36.67 21.27
C ILE A 297 -0.07 37.93 20.99
N GLY A 298 -0.69 39.03 20.57
CA GLY A 298 -0.08 40.36 20.44
C GLY A 298 -0.06 40.94 19.04
N GLY A 299 -0.79 40.34 18.08
CA GLY A 299 -1.04 40.91 16.76
C GLY A 299 0.04 40.66 15.72
N GLU A 300 -0.27 41.03 14.48
CA GLU A 300 0.51 40.70 13.27
C GLU A 300 1.97 41.16 13.36
N LYS A 301 2.21 42.41 13.77
CA LYS A 301 3.56 42.97 13.85
C LYS A 301 4.46 42.18 14.80
N LYS A 302 3.98 41.90 16.01
CA LYS A 302 4.75 41.15 17.02
C LYS A 302 5.06 39.72 16.56
N ILE A 303 4.09 39.05 15.95
CA ILE A 303 4.26 37.71 15.38
C ILE A 303 5.33 37.75 14.28
N ASN A 304 5.23 38.73 13.38
CA ASN A 304 6.13 38.85 12.25
C ASN A 304 7.56 39.18 12.67
N ASP A 305 7.74 40.22 13.49
CA ASP A 305 9.05 40.65 14.00
C ASP A 305 9.78 39.46 14.64
N TYR A 306 9.09 38.69 15.48
CA TYR A 306 9.67 37.51 16.14
C TYR A 306 10.10 36.44 15.14
N CYS A 307 9.20 36.02 14.24
CA CYS A 307 9.47 34.95 13.29
C CYS A 307 10.56 35.35 12.29
N HIS A 308 10.58 36.60 11.84
CA HIS A 308 11.58 37.12 10.91
C HIS A 308 12.95 37.21 11.58
N GLU A 309 13.03 37.79 12.78
CA GLU A 309 14.28 37.86 13.55
C GLU A 309 14.84 36.46 13.85
N LEU A 310 13.96 35.52 14.19
CA LEU A 310 14.34 34.12 14.41
C LEU A 310 14.80 33.43 13.12
N ALA A 311 14.16 33.68 11.98
CA ALA A 311 14.61 33.14 10.69
C ALA A 311 16.01 33.64 10.32
N LEU A 312 16.28 34.95 10.50
CA LEU A 312 17.61 35.54 10.26
C LEU A 312 18.68 34.96 11.19
N LYS A 313 18.44 35.00 12.50
CA LYS A 313 19.41 34.51 13.52
C LYS A 313 19.60 32.99 13.42
N GLY A 314 18.50 32.26 13.28
CA GLY A 314 18.47 30.81 13.17
C GLY A 314 19.12 30.31 11.89
N GLY A 315 18.86 30.95 10.75
CA GLY A 315 19.54 30.63 9.49
C GLY A 315 21.06 30.82 9.57
N ARG A 316 21.52 31.96 10.13
CA ARG A 316 22.95 32.21 10.39
C ARG A 316 23.55 31.18 11.35
N CYS A 317 22.80 30.78 12.38
CA CYS A 317 23.22 29.73 13.32
C CYS A 317 23.40 28.38 12.62
N VAL A 318 22.44 27.93 11.82
CA VAL A 318 22.52 26.68 11.06
C VAL A 318 23.65 26.72 10.04
N ALA A 319 23.83 27.82 9.32
CA ALA A 319 24.93 28.00 8.37
C ALA A 319 26.31 27.94 9.06
N ALA A 320 26.45 28.57 10.24
CA ALA A 320 27.67 28.51 11.03
C ALA A 320 27.98 27.08 11.53
N ILE A 321 26.97 26.34 11.97
CA ILE A 321 27.11 24.93 12.40
C ILE A 321 27.54 24.06 11.21
N LEU A 322 26.89 24.23 10.05
CA LEU A 322 27.18 23.45 8.83
C LEU A 322 28.46 23.87 8.12
N LYS A 323 29.04 25.02 8.49
CA LYS A 323 30.14 25.67 7.77
C LYS A 323 29.78 25.96 6.31
N THR A 324 28.55 26.39 6.08
CA THR A 324 28.01 26.74 4.77
C THR A 324 27.44 28.15 4.75
N GLU A 325 26.70 28.51 3.70
CA GLU A 325 26.14 29.84 3.49
C GLU A 325 24.61 29.84 3.55
N VAL A 326 24.04 30.94 4.06
CA VAL A 326 22.64 31.30 3.79
C VAL A 326 22.55 31.74 2.32
N MET A 327 21.42 31.53 1.65
CA MET A 327 21.19 31.94 0.25
C MET A 327 21.09 33.48 0.13
N SER A 328 22.19 34.19 0.41
CA SER A 328 22.21 35.62 0.68
C SER A 328 23.65 36.15 0.73
N SER A 329 23.98 37.27 0.06
CA SER A 329 25.29 37.95 0.20
C SER A 329 25.13 39.28 0.97
N ASP A 330 25.83 39.40 2.10
CA ASP A 330 26.01 40.45 3.15
C ASP A 330 25.20 41.78 3.22
N ARG A 331 24.47 42.23 2.18
CA ARG A 331 23.44 43.31 2.26
C ARG A 331 22.23 43.13 1.32
N ILE A 332 22.38 42.37 0.23
CA ILE A 332 21.28 41.95 -0.67
C ILE A 332 20.41 40.87 0.02
N ALA A 333 20.87 40.40 1.17
CA ALA A 333 20.39 39.23 1.89
C ALA A 333 19.05 39.39 2.64
N GLU A 334 18.82 40.53 3.30
CA GLU A 334 17.68 40.67 4.21
C GLU A 334 16.37 40.96 3.47
N GLU A 335 16.41 41.64 2.32
CA GLU A 335 15.22 41.91 1.49
C GLU A 335 14.58 40.66 0.87
N LEU A 336 15.34 39.56 0.78
CA LEU A 336 14.87 38.28 0.23
C LEU A 336 14.30 37.34 1.31
N ILE A 337 14.61 37.57 2.58
CA ILE A 337 14.30 36.65 3.67
C ILE A 337 13.07 37.16 4.42
N GLY A 338 12.04 36.32 4.53
CA GLY A 338 10.92 36.57 5.44
C GLY A 338 11.05 35.73 6.71
N ASN A 339 9.97 35.09 7.11
CA ASN A 339 9.93 34.03 8.13
C ASN A 339 10.41 32.66 7.60
N MET A 340 10.95 32.60 6.37
CA MET A 340 11.60 31.42 5.82
C MET A 340 13.02 31.77 5.37
N VAL A 341 13.98 30.92 5.69
CA VAL A 341 15.40 31.08 5.35
C VAL A 341 15.94 29.84 4.65
N ASN A 342 16.84 30.01 3.70
CA ASN A 342 17.47 28.91 2.96
C ASN A 342 18.94 28.81 3.34
N VAL A 343 19.38 27.65 3.79
CA VAL A 343 20.79 27.38 4.14
C VAL A 343 21.32 26.29 3.24
N SER A 344 22.48 26.50 2.63
CA SER A 344 23.12 25.49 1.80
C SER A 344 23.57 24.31 2.67
N LEU A 345 23.46 23.12 2.14
CA LEU A 345 23.91 21.90 2.80
C LEU A 345 25.32 21.53 2.30
N PRO A 346 26.19 20.98 3.16
CA PRO A 346 27.56 20.57 2.79
C PRO A 346 27.54 19.25 2.01
N ILE A 347 26.74 19.18 0.95
CA ILE A 347 26.49 17.99 0.15
C ILE A 347 27.13 18.17 -1.22
N HIS A 348 27.86 17.16 -1.68
CA HIS A 348 28.60 17.24 -2.93
C HIS A 348 27.67 17.43 -4.14
N GLN A 349 28.01 18.35 -5.04
CA GLN A 349 27.21 18.73 -6.22
C GLN A 349 26.93 17.60 -7.22
N SER A 350 27.69 16.50 -7.14
CA SER A 350 27.46 15.29 -7.95
C SER A 350 26.20 14.54 -7.52
N ILE A 351 25.75 14.71 -6.27
CA ILE A 351 24.56 14.07 -5.74
C ILE A 351 23.36 14.87 -6.25
N LYS A 352 22.63 14.27 -7.19
CA LYS A 352 21.46 14.87 -7.83
C LYS A 352 20.19 14.51 -7.09
N PRO A 353 19.14 15.36 -7.14
CA PRO A 353 17.88 15.07 -6.49
C PRO A 353 17.26 13.78 -7.03
N SER A 354 16.83 12.91 -6.11
CA SER A 354 16.08 11.69 -6.42
C SER A 354 14.96 11.53 -5.39
N GLY A 355 13.91 10.79 -5.75
CA GLY A 355 12.84 10.44 -4.81
C GLY A 355 13.38 9.72 -3.56
N GLU A 356 14.44 8.92 -3.70
CA GLU A 356 15.10 8.21 -2.58
C GLU A 356 15.69 9.19 -1.59
N ILE A 357 16.41 10.20 -2.07
CA ILE A 357 17.06 11.18 -1.21
C ILE A 357 16.01 11.95 -0.41
N TYR A 358 14.93 12.37 -1.07
CA TYR A 358 13.84 13.06 -0.40
C TYR A 358 13.11 12.16 0.61
N LEU A 359 12.83 10.90 0.25
CA LEU A 359 12.17 9.94 1.15
C LEU A 359 13.06 9.53 2.33
N LEU A 360 14.35 9.31 2.09
CA LEU A 360 15.34 9.00 3.13
C LEU A 360 15.44 10.16 4.10
N TYR A 361 15.63 11.38 3.58
CA TYR A 361 15.66 12.58 4.40
C TYR A 361 14.37 12.72 5.20
N GLN A 362 13.21 12.61 4.54
CA GLN A 362 11.90 12.75 5.17
C GLN A 362 11.68 11.72 6.28
N ASN A 363 11.92 10.44 6.01
CA ASN A 363 11.73 9.38 6.99
C ASN A 363 12.68 9.52 8.18
N THR A 364 13.94 9.86 7.91
CA THR A 364 14.95 10.05 8.96
C THR A 364 14.59 11.25 9.85
N PHE A 365 14.26 12.39 9.26
CA PHE A 365 13.96 13.60 10.00
C PHE A 365 12.64 13.46 10.77
N LEU A 366 11.58 12.96 10.13
CA LEU A 366 10.28 12.79 10.78
C LEU A 366 10.27 11.67 11.83
N SER A 367 10.76 10.48 11.50
CA SER A 367 10.60 9.29 12.37
C SER A 367 11.69 9.19 13.42
N THR A 368 12.94 9.50 13.06
CA THR A 368 14.09 9.34 13.96
C THR A 368 14.35 10.60 14.78
N TYR A 369 14.42 11.76 14.10
CA TYR A 369 14.78 13.02 14.78
C TYR A 369 13.59 13.80 15.32
N LYS A 370 12.36 13.37 14.99
CA LYS A 370 11.12 14.09 15.30
C LYS A 370 11.23 15.56 14.95
N MET A 371 11.71 15.87 13.75
CA MET A 371 11.81 17.24 13.27
C MET A 371 11.75 17.29 11.74
N PHE A 372 11.41 18.42 11.13
CA PHE A 372 11.42 18.48 9.67
C PHE A 372 11.59 19.89 9.13
N ALA A 373 12.49 20.03 8.15
CA ALA A 373 12.67 21.20 7.30
C ALA A 373 12.96 20.70 5.87
N PRO A 374 12.23 21.13 4.82
CA PRO A 374 12.39 20.55 3.49
C PRO A 374 13.75 20.89 2.88
N ILE A 375 14.40 19.89 2.30
CA ILE A 375 15.57 20.08 1.45
C ILE A 375 15.15 20.21 -0.01
N PHE A 376 15.96 20.89 -0.82
CA PHE A 376 15.75 21.03 -2.26
C PHE A 376 17.08 21.21 -2.98
N TYR A 377 17.12 20.77 -4.24
CA TYR A 377 18.28 20.96 -5.10
C TYR A 377 18.06 22.15 -6.03
N TYR A 378 18.93 23.14 -5.94
CA TYR A 378 18.81 24.36 -6.70
C TYR A 378 20.18 24.80 -7.23
N ARG A 379 20.27 24.91 -8.56
CA ARG A 379 21.45 25.40 -9.30
C ARG A 379 22.78 24.74 -8.91
N GLY A 380 22.77 23.42 -8.83
CA GLY A 380 24.01 22.66 -8.57
C GLY A 380 24.28 22.40 -7.08
N LYS A 381 23.52 23.02 -6.17
CA LYS A 381 23.70 22.92 -4.71
C LYS A 381 22.44 22.39 -4.02
N TRP A 382 22.64 21.72 -2.89
CA TRP A 382 21.56 21.35 -1.98
C TRP A 382 21.33 22.44 -0.96
N TRP A 383 20.06 22.67 -0.64
CA TRP A 383 19.62 23.69 0.31
C TRP A 383 18.57 23.08 1.23
N VAL A 384 18.49 23.57 2.46
CA VAL A 384 17.36 23.36 3.38
C VAL A 384 16.60 24.66 3.53
N ARG A 385 15.27 24.62 3.36
CA ARG A 385 14.39 25.75 3.64
C ARG A 385 13.79 25.57 5.03
N ILE A 386 14.01 26.54 5.90
CA ILE A 386 13.62 26.50 7.31
C ILE A 386 12.55 27.56 7.54
N SER A 387 11.41 27.19 8.11
CA SER A 387 10.32 28.10 8.48
C SER A 387 10.37 28.39 9.98
N ALA A 388 10.56 29.66 10.36
CA ALA A 388 10.43 30.12 11.73
C ALA A 388 8.95 30.35 12.07
N GLN A 389 8.55 30.01 13.30
CA GLN A 389 7.21 30.28 13.79
C GLN A 389 7.23 30.60 15.29
N ILE A 390 6.14 31.19 15.82
CA ILE A 390 6.03 31.61 17.24
C ILE A 390 6.27 30.51 18.28
N TYR A 391 6.20 29.23 17.88
CA TYR A 391 6.45 28.07 18.75
C TYR A 391 7.88 27.52 18.62
N ASN A 392 8.71 28.15 17.79
CA ASN A 392 10.11 27.82 17.61
C ASN A 392 11.00 28.79 18.39
N ASP A 393 12.20 28.34 18.76
CA ASP A 393 13.26 29.20 19.28
C ASP A 393 14.62 28.84 18.67
N ILE A 394 15.69 29.52 19.10
CA ILE A 394 17.03 29.32 18.54
C ILE A 394 17.57 27.90 18.77
N ASP A 395 17.12 27.20 19.82
CA ASP A 395 17.57 25.83 20.10
C ASP A 395 17.03 24.86 19.04
N ASP A 396 15.83 25.08 18.51
CA ASP A 396 15.28 24.27 17.42
C ASP A 396 16.15 24.36 16.16
N PHE A 397 16.64 25.57 15.84
CA PHE A 397 17.55 25.79 14.72
C PHE A 397 18.92 25.16 14.98
N LYS A 398 19.47 25.32 16.19
CA LYS A 398 20.72 24.66 16.59
C LYS A 398 20.61 23.14 16.46
N LYS A 399 19.53 22.55 16.97
CA LYS A 399 19.24 21.12 16.85
C LYS A 399 19.14 20.68 15.39
N LEU A 400 18.56 21.50 14.51
CA LEU A 400 18.51 21.21 13.07
C LEU A 400 19.93 21.18 12.49
N GLY A 401 20.74 22.22 12.75
CA GLY A 401 22.12 22.30 12.28
C GLY A 401 22.97 21.11 12.76
N GLU A 402 22.89 20.76 14.05
CA GLU A 402 23.65 19.64 14.63
C GLU A 402 23.28 18.29 14.00
N ASN A 403 21.97 18.03 13.79
CA ASN A 403 21.53 16.79 13.14
C ASN A 403 21.84 16.75 11.64
N LEU A 404 22.00 17.91 10.99
CA LEU A 404 22.50 18.00 9.62
C LEU A 404 24.03 17.82 9.53
N VAL A 405 24.81 18.11 10.59
CA VAL A 405 26.29 17.94 10.66
C VAL A 405 26.70 16.52 11.06
N VAL A 406 26.14 15.98 12.15
CA VAL A 406 26.63 14.75 12.79
C VAL A 406 26.46 13.51 11.91
N LYS A 407 25.52 13.55 10.96
CA LYS A 407 25.30 12.44 10.03
C LYS A 407 25.17 13.03 8.65
N ASN A 408 26.23 12.95 7.87
CA ASN A 408 26.23 13.34 6.47
C ASN A 408 25.13 12.59 5.73
N LEU A 409 23.97 13.24 5.60
CA LEU A 409 22.78 12.68 4.95
C LEU A 409 23.07 12.33 3.49
N LEU A 410 24.09 12.97 2.91
CA LEU A 410 24.55 12.84 1.54
C LEU A 410 26.06 13.13 1.41
N GLU A 411 26.91 12.68 2.36
CA GLU A 411 28.24 12.28 1.88
C GLU A 411 28.02 11.11 0.90
N PRO A 412 29.02 10.66 0.13
CA PRO A 412 29.09 9.23 -0.12
C PRO A 412 29.23 8.54 1.25
N ALA A 413 28.14 8.52 2.03
CA ALA A 413 27.80 7.42 2.89
C ALA A 413 28.07 6.25 1.98
N THR A 414 29.17 5.56 2.30
CA THR A 414 29.37 4.15 2.04
C THR A 414 28.04 3.60 1.62
N ALA A 415 27.88 3.45 0.29
CA ALA A 415 26.83 2.62 -0.29
C ALA A 415 26.76 1.43 0.66
N PRO A 416 25.59 1.10 1.25
CA PRO A 416 25.55 0.08 2.28
C PRO A 416 26.38 -1.08 1.76
N THR A 417 27.54 -1.31 2.37
CA THR A 417 28.39 -2.46 2.07
C THR A 417 27.72 -3.65 2.75
N PHE A 418 26.41 -3.79 2.53
CA PHE A 418 25.71 -5.04 2.55
C PHE A 418 25.67 -5.45 1.09
N LEU A 419 26.26 -6.61 0.83
CA LEU A 419 26.36 -7.28 -0.46
C LEU A 419 27.65 -6.96 -1.25
N ALA A 420 28.81 -7.12 -0.61
CA ALA A 420 29.69 -8.17 -1.14
C ALA A 420 28.94 -9.48 -0.88
N MET A 421 27.99 -9.77 -1.78
CA MET A 421 27.29 -11.05 -1.78
C MET A 421 28.34 -12.09 -2.08
N ASP A 422 28.34 -13.10 -1.22
CA ASP A 422 28.73 -14.43 -1.57
C ASP A 422 28.56 -14.68 -3.09
N PRO A 423 29.64 -15.00 -3.83
CA PRO A 423 29.61 -15.22 -5.27
C PRO A 423 28.69 -16.39 -5.70
N PHE A 424 28.01 -17.04 -4.77
CA PHE A 424 27.07 -18.13 -5.00
C PHE A 424 25.57 -17.74 -5.06
N LEU A 425 25.18 -16.46 -4.93
CA LEU A 425 23.76 -16.06 -5.03
C LEU A 425 23.34 -15.68 -6.48
N PRO A 426 22.17 -16.16 -6.96
CA PRO A 426 21.76 -16.04 -8.37
C PRO A 426 21.55 -14.56 -8.78
N LYS A 427 22.05 -14.20 -9.97
CA LYS A 427 21.95 -12.86 -10.58
C LYS A 427 20.56 -12.25 -10.38
N PHE A 428 20.46 -11.13 -9.66
CA PHE A 428 19.22 -10.36 -9.51
C PHE A 428 18.54 -10.13 -10.87
N ARG A 429 17.23 -10.37 -10.96
CA ARG A 429 16.38 -10.32 -12.18
C ARG A 429 15.62 -9.00 -12.37
N ILE A 430 15.71 -8.06 -11.43
CA ILE A 430 14.94 -6.81 -11.50
C ILE A 430 15.32 -6.02 -12.76
N PRO A 431 14.33 -5.50 -13.54
CA PRO A 431 14.59 -4.75 -14.76
C PRO A 431 14.92 -3.29 -14.42
N THR A 432 16.05 -3.07 -13.75
CA THR A 432 16.52 -1.73 -13.40
C THR A 432 16.89 -0.95 -14.65
N ILE A 433 16.73 0.37 -14.63
CA ILE A 433 17.06 1.27 -15.75
C ILE A 433 18.48 1.01 -16.29
N GLU A 434 19.43 0.85 -15.37
CA GLU A 434 20.83 0.54 -15.69
C GLU A 434 20.96 -0.79 -16.44
N ARG A 435 20.37 -1.87 -15.92
CA ARG A 435 20.40 -3.19 -16.56
C ARG A 435 19.77 -3.17 -17.95
N LEU A 436 18.69 -2.41 -18.11
CA LEU A 436 18.00 -2.29 -19.39
C LEU A 436 18.79 -1.46 -20.41
N GLY A 437 19.96 -0.92 -20.04
CA GLY A 437 20.83 -0.16 -20.94
C GLY A 437 20.28 1.23 -21.29
N VAL A 438 19.34 1.74 -20.50
CA VAL A 438 18.73 3.06 -20.70
C VAL A 438 19.68 4.12 -20.13
N LYS A 439 20.28 4.93 -21.02
CA LYS A 439 21.38 5.86 -20.69
C LYS A 439 20.96 7.09 -19.88
N THR A 440 19.67 7.40 -19.83
CA THR A 440 19.13 8.55 -19.07
C THR A 440 18.73 8.12 -17.66
N CYS A 441 18.82 9.02 -16.68
CA CYS A 441 18.05 8.85 -15.44
C CYS A 441 16.56 8.63 -15.76
N MET A 442 15.82 7.99 -14.85
CA MET A 442 14.39 7.62 -14.95
C MET A 442 13.62 8.35 -16.06
N PRO A 443 13.10 7.66 -17.10
CA PRO A 443 12.45 8.34 -18.21
C PRO A 443 11.27 9.19 -17.74
N ASP A 444 11.19 10.40 -18.29
CA ASP A 444 10.16 11.41 -18.00
C ASP A 444 8.84 11.02 -18.66
N VAL A 445 8.17 10.04 -18.04
CA VAL A 445 6.86 9.53 -18.45
C VAL A 445 5.82 10.06 -17.48
N THR A 446 4.77 10.64 -18.05
CA THR A 446 3.55 11.12 -17.38
C THR A 446 2.44 10.08 -17.49
N GLU A 447 1.35 10.22 -16.73
CA GLU A 447 0.20 9.31 -16.86
C GLU A 447 -0.42 9.31 -18.27
N SER A 448 -0.49 10.48 -18.92
CA SER A 448 -1.02 10.57 -20.30
C SER A 448 -0.12 9.89 -21.32
N THR A 449 1.20 10.06 -21.21
CA THR A 449 2.13 9.37 -22.11
C THR A 449 2.18 7.87 -21.81
N ALA A 450 2.07 7.46 -20.55
CA ALA A 450 1.95 6.06 -20.17
C ALA A 450 0.70 5.39 -20.75
N ALA A 451 -0.45 6.09 -20.74
CA ALA A 451 -1.68 5.59 -21.33
C ALA A 451 -1.55 5.39 -22.85
N GLN A 452 -0.91 6.33 -23.56
CA GLN A 452 -0.66 6.20 -24.99
C GLN A 452 0.31 5.04 -25.28
N ILE A 453 1.43 4.95 -24.57
CA ILE A 453 2.40 3.84 -24.71
C ILE A 453 1.71 2.48 -24.50
N ALA A 454 0.87 2.37 -23.47
CA ALA A 454 0.13 1.14 -23.20
C ALA A 454 -0.86 0.81 -24.32
N LYS A 455 -1.54 1.82 -24.89
CA LYS A 455 -2.48 1.64 -25.99
C LYS A 455 -1.76 1.21 -27.27
N ASP A 456 -0.65 1.85 -27.62
CA ASP A 456 0.15 1.51 -28.80
C ASP A 456 0.71 0.08 -28.69
N TRP A 457 1.23 -0.30 -27.51
CA TRP A 457 1.68 -1.66 -27.26
C TRP A 457 0.54 -2.67 -27.35
N PHE A 458 -0.64 -2.35 -26.81
CA PHE A 458 -1.83 -3.20 -26.90
C PHE A 458 -2.28 -3.41 -28.36
N ASP A 459 -2.32 -2.35 -29.17
CA ASP A 459 -2.71 -2.43 -30.58
C ASP A 459 -1.74 -3.31 -31.38
N ALA A 460 -0.44 -3.11 -31.18
CA ALA A 460 0.58 -3.94 -31.80
C ALA A 460 0.48 -5.41 -31.34
N PHE A 461 0.37 -5.66 -30.03
CA PHE A 461 0.28 -7.01 -29.48
C PHE A 461 -0.97 -7.73 -29.98
N SER A 462 -2.13 -7.07 -29.95
CA SER A 462 -3.39 -7.67 -30.38
C SER A 462 -3.39 -7.97 -31.88
N SER A 463 -2.83 -7.10 -32.73
CA SER A 463 -2.67 -7.37 -34.17
C SER A 463 -1.79 -8.60 -34.40
N PHE A 464 -0.58 -8.65 -33.80
CA PHE A 464 0.30 -9.79 -33.98
C PHE A 464 -0.27 -11.09 -33.41
N ALA A 465 -1.00 -11.03 -32.30
CA ALA A 465 -1.65 -12.20 -31.74
C ALA A 465 -2.79 -12.73 -32.64
N GLN A 466 -3.58 -11.84 -33.26
CA GLN A 466 -4.62 -12.22 -34.24
C GLN A 466 -4.02 -12.83 -35.51
N GLU A 467 -2.89 -12.29 -35.97
CA GLU A 467 -2.14 -12.81 -37.12
C GLU A 467 -1.33 -14.08 -36.81
N GLN A 468 -1.30 -14.52 -35.55
CA GLN A 468 -0.44 -15.60 -35.05
C GLN A 468 1.05 -15.35 -35.34
N ASN A 469 1.45 -14.08 -35.39
CA ASN A 469 2.79 -13.62 -35.68
C ASN A 469 3.67 -13.64 -34.42
N VAL A 470 4.21 -14.83 -34.10
CA VAL A 470 5.08 -15.03 -32.93
C VAL A 470 6.31 -14.12 -32.97
N SER A 471 6.92 -13.92 -34.14
CA SER A 471 8.07 -13.02 -34.30
C SER A 471 7.73 -11.55 -34.05
N GLY A 472 6.52 -11.11 -34.41
CA GLY A 472 6.02 -9.78 -34.06
C GLY A 472 5.88 -9.59 -32.55
N ILE A 473 5.31 -10.58 -31.85
CA ILE A 473 5.19 -10.57 -30.38
C ILE A 473 6.57 -10.56 -29.71
N GLN A 474 7.54 -11.31 -30.24
CA GLN A 474 8.92 -11.28 -29.74
C GLN A 474 9.53 -9.86 -29.80
N GLY A 475 9.20 -9.08 -30.83
CA GLY A 475 9.62 -7.68 -30.94
C GLY A 475 9.12 -6.80 -29.78
N LEU A 476 7.99 -7.15 -29.16
CA LEU A 476 7.30 -6.37 -28.14
C LEU A 476 7.71 -6.73 -26.69
N ILE A 477 8.57 -7.73 -26.49
CA ILE A 477 8.96 -8.23 -25.15
C ILE A 477 10.48 -8.17 -24.96
N CYS A 478 10.92 -8.08 -23.70
CA CYS A 478 12.33 -8.16 -23.32
C CYS A 478 12.92 -9.55 -23.59
N GLU A 479 14.22 -9.64 -23.82
CA GLU A 479 14.93 -10.92 -24.07
C GLU A 479 14.78 -11.89 -22.90
N ASP A 480 14.82 -11.36 -21.68
CA ASP A 480 14.67 -12.05 -20.40
C ASP A 480 13.26 -11.91 -19.80
N ALA A 481 12.25 -11.64 -20.64
CA ALA A 481 10.87 -11.51 -20.19
C ALA A 481 10.33 -12.80 -19.55
N LEU A 482 9.38 -12.63 -18.61
CA LEU A 482 8.67 -13.71 -17.95
C LEU A 482 7.21 -13.72 -18.38
N TRP A 483 6.71 -14.85 -18.88
CA TRP A 483 5.29 -15.02 -19.19
C TRP A 483 4.67 -16.07 -18.27
N ARG A 484 3.76 -15.64 -17.40
CA ARG A 484 2.99 -16.52 -16.51
C ARG A 484 1.60 -16.80 -17.08
N ASP A 485 1.24 -18.06 -17.28
CA ASP A 485 -0.07 -18.48 -17.77
C ASP A 485 -0.82 -19.26 -16.69
N LEU A 486 -2.05 -18.85 -16.39
CA LEU A 486 -2.99 -19.52 -15.49
C LEU A 486 -4.14 -20.06 -16.32
N TYR A 487 -3.97 -21.29 -16.79
CA TYR A 487 -4.96 -22.08 -17.53
C TYR A 487 -5.46 -21.52 -18.86
N ALA A 488 -5.17 -20.27 -19.21
CA ALA A 488 -5.71 -19.61 -20.40
C ALA A 488 -5.21 -20.25 -21.71
N LEU A 489 -3.92 -20.55 -21.78
CA LEU A 489 -3.28 -21.09 -22.99
C LEU A 489 -2.72 -22.50 -22.76
N THR A 490 -2.33 -22.83 -21.54
CA THR A 490 -1.62 -24.08 -21.21
C THR A 490 -2.48 -25.16 -20.59
N TRP A 491 -3.67 -24.81 -20.08
CA TRP A 491 -4.44 -25.67 -19.16
C TRP A 491 -3.63 -26.12 -17.93
N ASP A 492 -2.69 -25.29 -17.46
CA ASP A 492 -1.90 -25.49 -16.25
C ASP A 492 -1.49 -24.12 -15.67
N ILE A 493 -0.80 -24.09 -14.54
CA ILE A 493 -0.10 -22.90 -14.04
C ILE A 493 1.36 -23.02 -14.46
N ARG A 494 1.81 -22.14 -15.36
CA ARG A 494 3.15 -22.18 -15.95
C ARG A 494 3.80 -20.81 -15.95
N THR A 495 5.12 -20.78 -15.80
CA THR A 495 5.92 -19.57 -16.04
C THR A 495 7.04 -19.89 -17.04
N PHE A 496 7.03 -19.16 -18.15
CA PHE A 496 8.03 -19.26 -19.21
C PHE A 496 9.10 -18.20 -19.01
N ASP A 497 10.34 -18.68 -18.87
CA ASP A 497 11.51 -17.85 -18.61
C ASP A 497 12.30 -17.56 -19.88
N GLY A 498 12.25 -16.31 -20.33
CA GLY A 498 13.01 -15.82 -21.48
C GLY A 498 12.33 -16.06 -22.83
N ILE A 499 12.77 -15.26 -23.82
CA ILE A 499 12.13 -15.15 -25.14
C ILE A 499 12.09 -16.48 -25.92
N SER A 500 13.10 -17.34 -25.75
CA SER A 500 13.17 -18.65 -26.43
C SER A 500 12.10 -19.63 -25.92
N ARG A 501 11.91 -19.69 -24.60
CA ARG A 501 10.85 -20.53 -24.00
C ARG A 501 9.47 -19.98 -24.32
N ILE A 502 9.31 -18.66 -24.30
CA ILE A 502 8.06 -18.00 -24.70
C ILE A 502 7.74 -18.30 -26.17
N GLN A 503 8.71 -18.20 -27.07
CA GLN A 503 8.52 -18.53 -28.49
C GLN A 503 8.07 -19.98 -28.69
N SER A 504 8.74 -20.92 -28.03
CA SER A 504 8.41 -22.34 -28.11
C SER A 504 6.99 -22.61 -27.61
N PHE A 505 6.61 -21.97 -26.50
CA PHE A 505 5.26 -22.00 -25.95
C PHE A 505 4.22 -21.43 -26.92
N LEU A 506 4.45 -20.24 -27.48
CA LEU A 506 3.50 -19.60 -28.39
C LEU A 506 3.33 -20.40 -29.68
N ASN A 507 4.43 -20.87 -30.30
CA ASN A 507 4.38 -21.72 -31.49
C ASN A 507 3.55 -22.99 -31.24
N ALA A 508 3.68 -23.60 -30.07
CA ALA A 508 2.94 -24.82 -29.73
C ALA A 508 1.46 -24.57 -29.39
N ARG A 509 1.08 -23.36 -28.94
CA ARG A 509 -0.26 -23.08 -28.42
C ARG A 509 -1.11 -22.21 -29.32
N MET A 510 -0.57 -21.28 -30.10
CA MET A 510 -1.38 -20.31 -30.85
C MET A 510 -2.36 -20.95 -31.85
N GLN A 511 -2.02 -22.11 -32.40
CA GLN A 511 -2.91 -22.85 -33.31
C GLN A 511 -4.08 -23.53 -32.60
N THR A 512 -3.87 -23.98 -31.35
CA THR A 512 -4.88 -24.73 -30.59
C THR A 512 -5.66 -23.84 -29.63
N MET A 513 -5.05 -22.75 -29.15
CA MET A 513 -5.55 -21.79 -28.17
C MET A 513 -5.37 -20.38 -28.71
N THR A 514 -5.98 -20.09 -29.86
CA THR A 514 -5.85 -18.77 -30.51
C THR A 514 -6.42 -17.67 -29.61
N MET A 515 -5.66 -16.59 -29.43
CA MET A 515 -6.11 -15.40 -28.74
C MET A 515 -6.84 -14.48 -29.73
N HIS A 516 -8.09 -14.14 -29.44
CA HIS A 516 -8.90 -13.27 -30.29
C HIS A 516 -9.84 -12.38 -29.47
N SER A 517 -10.68 -11.58 -30.13
CA SER A 517 -11.67 -10.70 -29.47
C SER A 517 -11.08 -9.81 -28.36
N PHE A 518 -9.92 -9.20 -28.65
CA PHE A 518 -9.23 -8.34 -27.69
C PHE A 518 -10.08 -7.14 -27.29
N THR A 519 -10.20 -6.91 -25.98
CA THR A 519 -11.01 -5.84 -25.40
C THR A 519 -10.15 -4.96 -24.51
N TRP A 520 -9.92 -3.72 -24.93
CA TRP A 520 -9.23 -2.72 -24.13
C TRP A 520 -10.03 -2.39 -22.86
N ARG A 521 -9.44 -2.58 -21.67
CA ARG A 521 -10.12 -2.30 -20.37
C ARG A 521 -9.85 -0.89 -19.83
N ASN A 522 -9.26 0.00 -20.64
CA ASN A 522 -8.84 1.36 -20.24
C ASN A 522 -8.02 1.41 -18.94
N PHE A 523 -7.16 0.41 -18.76
CA PHE A 523 -6.31 0.27 -17.58
C PHE A 523 -4.84 0.35 -17.99
N ALA A 524 -4.26 1.53 -17.78
CA ALA A 524 -2.84 1.79 -17.85
C ALA A 524 -2.43 2.54 -16.58
N ARG A 525 -1.43 2.04 -15.85
CA ARG A 525 -0.93 2.67 -14.62
C ARG A 525 0.58 2.77 -14.66
N LEU A 526 1.09 3.99 -14.62
CA LEU A 526 2.52 4.21 -14.40
C LEU A 526 2.85 3.87 -12.95
N GLN A 527 3.85 3.03 -12.74
CA GLN A 527 4.34 2.69 -11.40
C GLN A 527 5.85 2.86 -11.35
N ARG A 528 6.32 3.37 -10.22
CA ARG A 528 7.74 3.56 -9.90
C ARG A 528 8.04 2.84 -8.58
N PRO A 529 8.09 1.50 -8.57
CA PRO A 529 8.20 0.74 -7.31
C PRO A 529 9.52 1.01 -6.59
N TYR A 530 10.58 1.28 -7.35
CA TYR A 530 11.88 1.71 -6.84
C TYR A 530 12.43 2.83 -7.70
N PRO A 531 13.35 3.66 -7.21
CA PRO A 531 13.83 4.79 -8.02
C PRO A 531 14.74 4.42 -9.19
N ASP A 532 15.22 3.18 -9.22
CA ASP A 532 15.89 2.55 -10.37
C ASP A 532 14.94 1.66 -11.21
N LEU A 533 13.63 1.65 -10.94
CA LEU A 533 12.62 0.82 -11.61
C LEU A 533 11.35 1.62 -11.94
N VAL A 534 10.98 1.63 -13.22
CA VAL A 534 9.69 2.15 -13.69
C VAL A 534 9.07 1.15 -14.64
N TRP A 535 7.76 0.95 -14.50
CA TRP A 535 6.98 0.21 -15.48
C TRP A 535 5.59 0.80 -15.67
N ILE A 536 4.96 0.47 -16.80
CA ILE A 536 3.55 0.74 -17.06
C ILE A 536 2.81 -0.59 -16.95
N VAL A 537 1.85 -0.69 -16.03
CA VAL A 537 0.97 -1.84 -15.92
C VAL A 537 -0.20 -1.65 -16.88
N VAL A 538 -0.32 -2.55 -17.86
CA VAL A 538 -1.41 -2.57 -18.84
C VAL A 538 -2.28 -3.79 -18.60
N MET A 539 -3.61 -3.62 -18.66
CA MET A 539 -4.57 -4.72 -18.53
C MET A 539 -5.65 -4.66 -19.61
N PHE A 540 -5.96 -5.80 -20.20
CA PHE A 540 -7.00 -5.96 -21.22
C PHE A 540 -7.60 -7.37 -21.17
N GLY A 541 -8.72 -7.56 -21.88
CA GLY A 541 -9.35 -8.87 -22.06
C GLY A 541 -9.03 -9.48 -23.42
N PHE A 542 -9.10 -10.79 -23.51
CA PHE A 542 -9.14 -11.53 -24.78
C PHE A 542 -9.99 -12.79 -24.59
N GLU A 543 -10.25 -13.49 -25.68
CA GLU A 543 -10.94 -14.76 -25.66
C GLU A 543 -10.10 -15.86 -26.31
N THR A 544 -10.29 -17.08 -25.83
CA THR A 544 -9.93 -18.32 -26.53
C THR A 544 -11.21 -19.03 -26.98
N TYR A 545 -11.08 -20.17 -27.66
CA TYR A 545 -12.25 -20.99 -27.98
C TYR A 545 -13.00 -21.48 -26.74
N VAL A 546 -12.32 -21.62 -25.59
CA VAL A 546 -12.93 -22.15 -24.36
C VAL A 546 -13.58 -21.07 -23.50
N GLY A 547 -12.98 -19.88 -23.47
CA GLY A 547 -13.22 -18.98 -22.34
C GLY A 547 -12.84 -17.53 -22.59
N ARG A 548 -13.27 -16.69 -21.64
CA ARG A 548 -12.85 -15.30 -21.53
C ARG A 548 -11.65 -15.21 -20.60
N CYS A 549 -10.67 -14.41 -20.99
CA CYS A 549 -9.39 -14.31 -20.32
C CYS A 549 -9.03 -12.85 -20.02
N SER A 550 -8.21 -12.67 -18.99
CA SER A 550 -7.52 -11.41 -18.70
C SER A 550 -6.05 -11.50 -19.11
N PHE A 551 -5.52 -10.37 -19.54
CA PHE A 551 -4.12 -10.16 -19.81
C PHE A 551 -3.59 -9.01 -18.97
N ILE A 552 -2.41 -9.19 -18.35
CA ILE A 552 -1.68 -8.11 -17.68
C ILE A 552 -0.23 -8.12 -18.19
N ALA A 553 0.30 -6.96 -18.56
CA ALA A 553 1.73 -6.80 -18.82
C ALA A 553 2.33 -5.63 -18.04
N ARG A 554 3.63 -5.72 -17.76
CA ARG A 554 4.44 -4.64 -17.20
C ARG A 554 5.46 -4.22 -18.24
N LEU A 555 5.23 -3.05 -18.83
CA LEU A 555 6.08 -2.48 -19.86
C LEU A 555 7.22 -1.72 -19.21
N VAL A 556 8.46 -1.99 -19.60
CA VAL A 556 9.67 -1.30 -19.13
C VAL A 556 10.32 -0.54 -20.29
N PRO A 557 11.06 0.54 -20.00
CA PRO A 557 11.78 1.28 -21.02
C PRO A 557 13.01 0.49 -21.51
N THR A 558 13.26 0.49 -22.81
CA THR A 558 14.47 -0.06 -23.42
C THR A 558 15.04 0.95 -24.44
N PRO A 559 16.29 0.80 -24.90
CA PRO A 559 16.84 1.65 -25.95
C PRO A 559 16.02 1.68 -27.25
N GLY A 560 15.23 0.63 -27.51
CA GLY A 560 14.36 0.51 -28.68
C GLY A 560 12.88 0.82 -28.42
N GLY A 561 12.54 1.50 -27.33
CA GLY A 561 11.15 1.80 -26.93
C GLY A 561 10.67 0.97 -25.74
N TRP A 562 9.36 0.92 -25.52
CA TRP A 562 8.74 0.21 -24.38
C TRP A 562 8.43 -1.24 -24.73
N LYS A 563 8.90 -2.16 -23.88
CA LYS A 563 8.71 -3.61 -24.08
C LYS A 563 8.18 -4.26 -22.81
N ALA A 564 7.41 -5.34 -22.94
CA ALA A 564 6.93 -6.07 -21.78
C ALA A 564 8.07 -6.89 -21.13
N PHE A 565 8.28 -6.69 -19.84
CA PHE A 565 9.19 -7.49 -19.03
C PHE A 565 8.47 -8.65 -18.34
N THR A 566 7.21 -8.43 -17.90
CA THR A 566 6.35 -9.51 -17.43
C THR A 566 5.05 -9.52 -18.21
N LEU A 567 4.57 -10.71 -18.54
CA LEU A 567 3.27 -10.96 -19.15
C LEU A 567 2.50 -11.98 -18.33
N PHE A 568 1.20 -11.83 -18.28
CA PHE A 568 0.31 -12.68 -17.50
C PHE A 568 -0.98 -12.93 -18.27
N THR A 569 -1.30 -14.21 -18.49
CA THR A 569 -2.56 -14.67 -19.10
C THR A 569 -3.34 -15.49 -18.09
N ASN A 570 -4.63 -15.22 -17.94
CA ASN A 570 -5.45 -15.86 -16.92
C ASN A 570 -6.86 -16.15 -17.44
N LEU A 571 -7.30 -17.40 -17.32
CA LEU A 571 -8.66 -17.81 -17.66
C LEU A 571 -9.60 -17.28 -16.58
N GLU A 572 -10.58 -16.46 -16.97
CA GLU A 572 -11.55 -15.88 -16.03
C GLU A 572 -12.85 -16.70 -16.00
N ASN A 573 -13.37 -17.16 -17.14
CA ASN A 573 -14.64 -17.89 -17.23
C ASN A 573 -14.67 -18.82 -18.46
N LEU A 574 -15.48 -19.89 -18.39
CA LEU A 574 -15.84 -20.73 -19.55
C LEU A 574 -17.04 -20.14 -20.28
N LYS A 575 -16.99 -20.04 -21.62
CA LYS A 575 -18.02 -19.33 -22.42
C LYS A 575 -19.39 -19.98 -22.34
N ASP A 576 -19.45 -21.28 -22.59
CA ASP A 576 -20.70 -22.05 -22.67
C ASP A 576 -21.16 -22.57 -21.30
N PHE A 577 -20.35 -22.32 -20.26
CA PHE A 577 -20.59 -22.78 -18.89
C PHE A 577 -20.35 -21.63 -17.89
N PRO A 578 -21.10 -20.52 -17.98
CA PRO A 578 -20.98 -19.43 -17.03
C PRO A 578 -21.39 -19.90 -15.62
N GLU A 579 -20.80 -19.31 -14.59
CA GLU A 579 -21.27 -19.49 -13.21
C GLU A 579 -22.74 -19.06 -13.12
N SER A 580 -23.59 -19.86 -12.45
CA SER A 580 -25.04 -19.65 -12.30
C SER A 580 -25.35 -18.57 -11.25
N ILE A 581 -24.77 -17.38 -11.44
CA ILE A 581 -24.81 -16.23 -10.52
C ILE A 581 -25.22 -14.96 -11.27
N GLY A 582 -25.64 -13.92 -10.53
CA GLY A 582 -26.03 -12.64 -11.12
C GLY A 582 -27.06 -12.77 -12.25
N PRO A 583 -26.81 -12.22 -13.45
CA PRO A 583 -27.68 -12.36 -14.62
C PRO A 583 -27.87 -13.80 -15.13
N SER A 584 -26.96 -14.72 -14.80
CA SER A 584 -27.01 -16.14 -15.21
C SER A 584 -27.73 -17.04 -14.20
N ARG A 585 -28.39 -16.46 -13.18
CA ARG A 585 -29.17 -17.23 -12.19
C ARG A 585 -30.39 -17.88 -12.84
N GLN A 586 -30.79 -19.03 -12.31
CA GLN A 586 -32.07 -19.63 -12.64
C GLN A 586 -33.22 -18.70 -12.18
N SER A 587 -34.15 -18.39 -13.08
CA SER A 587 -35.28 -17.49 -12.84
C SER A 587 -36.56 -18.21 -12.40
N VAL A 588 -36.47 -19.50 -12.10
CA VAL A 588 -37.64 -20.34 -11.75
C VAL A 588 -38.06 -20.08 -10.32
N ARG A 589 -39.34 -19.75 -10.11
CA ARG A 589 -39.95 -19.73 -8.77
C ARG A 589 -40.20 -21.16 -8.32
N VAL A 590 -39.57 -21.57 -7.23
CA VAL A 590 -39.76 -22.89 -6.61
C VAL A 590 -40.56 -22.71 -5.33
N ALA A 591 -41.59 -23.55 -5.11
CA ALA A 591 -42.32 -23.56 -3.85
C ALA A 591 -41.40 -23.98 -2.69
N SER A 592 -41.60 -23.44 -1.48
CA SER A 592 -40.70 -23.69 -0.34
C SER A 592 -40.55 -25.18 0.01
N SER A 593 -41.63 -25.96 -0.11
CA SER A 593 -41.58 -27.42 0.09
C SER A 593 -40.74 -28.12 -0.98
N ALA A 594 -41.00 -27.80 -2.25
CA ALA A 594 -40.24 -28.36 -3.37
C ALA A 594 -38.74 -28.00 -3.31
N TRP A 595 -38.40 -26.77 -2.89
CA TRP A 595 -37.00 -26.39 -2.66
C TRP A 595 -36.36 -27.23 -1.56
N ARG A 596 -37.06 -27.41 -0.42
CA ARG A 596 -36.55 -28.23 0.69
C ARG A 596 -36.32 -29.67 0.26
N ASP A 597 -37.30 -30.27 -0.42
CA ASP A 597 -37.20 -31.66 -0.89
C ASP A 597 -36.05 -31.83 -1.90
N HIS A 598 -35.89 -30.88 -2.82
CA HIS A 598 -34.76 -30.86 -3.77
C HIS A 598 -33.42 -30.71 -3.06
N ARG A 599 -33.31 -29.80 -2.08
CA ARG A 599 -32.08 -29.58 -1.31
C ARG A 599 -31.68 -30.83 -0.51
N GLU A 600 -32.66 -31.48 0.14
CA GLU A 600 -32.43 -32.74 0.83
C GLU A 600 -31.99 -33.84 -0.13
N GLN A 601 -32.67 -34.00 -1.27
CA GLN A 601 -32.34 -35.02 -2.26
C GLN A 601 -30.95 -34.81 -2.87
N GLU A 602 -30.58 -33.56 -3.18
CA GLU A 602 -29.28 -33.21 -3.73
C GLU A 602 -28.15 -33.54 -2.75
N ASN A 603 -28.34 -33.30 -1.45
CA ASN A 603 -27.33 -33.61 -0.43
C ASN A 603 -27.27 -35.11 -0.06
N ARG A 604 -28.34 -35.88 -0.33
CA ARG A 604 -28.47 -37.28 0.10
C ARG A 604 -27.55 -38.25 -0.63
N PHE A 605 -27.25 -38.03 -1.92
CA PHE A 605 -26.46 -38.93 -2.77
C PHE A 605 -26.73 -40.45 -2.55
N THR A 606 -28.00 -40.81 -2.30
CA THR A 606 -28.40 -42.19 -1.98
C THR A 606 -28.38 -43.10 -3.20
N GLU A 607 -28.80 -42.56 -4.34
CA GLU A 607 -28.94 -43.30 -5.61
C GLU A 607 -28.05 -42.73 -6.73
N SER A 608 -27.31 -41.65 -6.46
CA SER A 608 -26.41 -41.00 -7.41
C SER A 608 -24.99 -40.92 -6.88
N ASN A 609 -24.02 -40.83 -7.79
CA ASN A 609 -22.63 -40.53 -7.47
C ASN A 609 -22.35 -39.04 -7.74
N PRO A 610 -21.58 -38.35 -6.87
CA PRO A 610 -21.02 -37.06 -7.23
C PRO A 610 -19.96 -37.22 -8.32
N ALA A 611 -19.79 -36.23 -9.18
CA ALA A 611 -18.65 -36.17 -10.10
C ALA A 611 -17.34 -35.87 -9.34
N VAL A 612 -17.44 -35.04 -8.30
CA VAL A 612 -16.30 -34.61 -7.47
C VAL A 612 -16.55 -34.95 -6.00
N LEU A 613 -15.62 -35.68 -5.37
CA LEU A 613 -15.61 -35.89 -3.92
C LEU A 613 -14.41 -35.18 -3.29
N ILE A 614 -14.69 -34.30 -2.32
CA ILE A 614 -13.71 -33.47 -1.63
C ILE A 614 -13.55 -33.96 -0.20
N VAL A 615 -12.30 -34.22 0.23
CA VAL A 615 -11.98 -34.59 1.61
C VAL A 615 -11.55 -33.35 2.40
N GLY A 616 -12.37 -32.93 3.36
CA GLY A 616 -12.14 -31.79 4.24
C GLY A 616 -13.09 -30.61 3.99
N GLY A 617 -13.83 -30.20 5.01
CA GLY A 617 -14.78 -29.09 5.03
C GLY A 617 -14.20 -27.78 5.59
N GLY A 618 -12.89 -27.55 5.44
CA GLY A 618 -12.24 -26.28 5.77
C GLY A 618 -12.32 -25.25 4.63
N GLN A 619 -11.68 -24.08 4.77
CA GLN A 619 -11.80 -23.00 3.78
C GLN A 619 -11.47 -23.42 2.34
N SER A 620 -10.51 -24.34 2.16
CA SER A 620 -10.09 -24.85 0.86
C SER A 620 -11.16 -25.68 0.16
N GLY A 621 -11.71 -26.67 0.90
CA GLY A 621 -12.75 -27.54 0.39
C GLY A 621 -14.04 -26.78 0.11
N LEU A 622 -14.45 -25.89 1.03
CA LEU A 622 -15.66 -25.09 0.87
C LEU A 622 -15.58 -24.09 -0.29
N SER A 623 -14.41 -23.46 -0.51
CA SER A 623 -14.23 -22.55 -1.64
C SER A 623 -14.34 -23.27 -2.98
N LEU A 624 -13.72 -24.45 -3.11
CA LEU A 624 -13.82 -25.25 -4.33
C LEU A 624 -15.24 -25.79 -4.53
N ALA A 625 -15.88 -26.32 -3.48
CA ALA A 625 -17.25 -26.80 -3.53
C ALA A 625 -18.24 -25.71 -3.98
N ALA A 626 -18.08 -24.49 -3.46
CA ALA A 626 -18.89 -23.35 -3.89
C ALA A 626 -18.69 -23.04 -5.38
N ARG A 627 -17.45 -23.00 -5.86
CA ARG A 627 -17.15 -22.77 -7.28
C ARG A 627 -17.76 -23.86 -8.19
N LEU A 628 -17.65 -25.12 -7.79
CA LEU A 628 -18.21 -26.25 -8.53
C LEU A 628 -19.74 -26.26 -8.52
N LYS A 629 -20.37 -25.93 -7.39
CA LYS A 629 -21.83 -25.78 -7.26
C LYS A 629 -22.37 -24.82 -8.31
N TYR A 630 -21.80 -23.62 -8.41
CA TYR A 630 -22.27 -22.61 -9.37
C TYR A 630 -21.83 -22.87 -10.81
N LEU A 631 -20.90 -23.80 -11.06
CA LEU A 631 -20.62 -24.35 -12.39
C LEU A 631 -21.46 -25.60 -12.72
N ASN A 632 -22.45 -25.92 -11.87
CA ASN A 632 -23.34 -27.08 -12.01
C ASN A 632 -22.58 -28.42 -12.10
N VAL A 633 -21.53 -28.59 -11.29
CA VAL A 633 -20.81 -29.86 -11.15
C VAL A 633 -21.24 -30.57 -9.86
N PRO A 634 -21.87 -31.76 -9.94
CA PRO A 634 -22.28 -32.52 -8.76
C PRO A 634 -21.09 -32.82 -7.84
N THR A 635 -21.09 -32.21 -6.67
CA THR A 635 -19.95 -32.22 -5.74
C THR A 635 -20.43 -32.62 -4.35
N LEU A 636 -19.65 -33.44 -3.64
CA LEU A 636 -19.87 -33.81 -2.25
C LEU A 636 -18.60 -33.57 -1.42
N VAL A 637 -18.73 -32.84 -0.32
CA VAL A 637 -17.66 -32.66 0.68
C VAL A 637 -17.85 -33.67 1.82
N ILE A 638 -16.78 -34.35 2.20
CA ILE A 638 -16.73 -35.24 3.36
C ILE A 638 -15.95 -34.55 4.49
N GLU A 639 -16.63 -34.28 5.60
CA GLU A 639 -16.05 -33.70 6.81
C GLU A 639 -16.15 -34.71 7.96
N LYS A 640 -15.01 -35.02 8.58
CA LYS A 640 -14.91 -35.99 9.67
C LYS A 640 -15.47 -35.45 10.99
N ASP A 641 -15.45 -34.13 11.15
CA ASP A 641 -15.93 -33.48 12.36
C ASP A 641 -17.45 -33.33 12.39
N GLY A 642 -18.00 -33.12 13.58
CA GLY A 642 -19.44 -33.05 13.83
C GLY A 642 -20.13 -31.90 13.08
N ARG A 643 -19.40 -30.79 12.97
CA ARG A 643 -19.87 -29.54 12.41
C ARG A 643 -18.81 -28.91 11.51
N ILE A 644 -19.25 -28.20 10.49
CA ILE A 644 -18.34 -27.34 9.72
C ILE A 644 -17.72 -26.30 10.63
N GLY A 645 -16.43 -26.00 10.42
CA GLY A 645 -15.65 -25.09 11.27
C GLY A 645 -15.06 -25.73 12.53
N ASP A 646 -15.37 -26.98 12.87
CA ASP A 646 -14.76 -27.66 14.03
C ASP A 646 -13.23 -27.78 13.94
N SER A 647 -12.67 -27.84 12.73
CA SER A 647 -11.22 -27.73 12.49
C SER A 647 -10.60 -26.44 13.05
N TRP A 648 -11.40 -25.38 13.18
CA TRP A 648 -11.03 -24.14 13.85
C TRP A 648 -11.44 -24.12 15.33
N ARG A 649 -12.67 -24.56 15.69
CA ARG A 649 -13.13 -24.60 17.10
C ARG A 649 -12.29 -25.51 17.98
N LYS A 650 -11.68 -26.54 17.39
CA LYS A 650 -10.79 -27.48 18.06
C LYS A 650 -9.35 -26.97 18.16
N ARG A 651 -9.04 -25.74 17.77
CA ARG A 651 -7.73 -25.14 18.05
C ARG A 651 -7.73 -24.46 19.42
N TYR A 652 -6.67 -23.71 19.71
CA TYR A 652 -6.52 -22.99 20.98
C TYR A 652 -7.38 -21.72 21.02
N ASP A 653 -7.86 -21.37 22.21
CA ASP A 653 -8.89 -20.34 22.39
C ASP A 653 -8.43 -18.94 21.96
N SER A 654 -7.12 -18.67 22.06
CA SER A 654 -6.48 -17.40 21.69
C SER A 654 -6.20 -17.25 20.19
N LEU A 655 -6.53 -18.25 19.36
CA LEU A 655 -6.24 -18.23 17.92
C LEU A 655 -6.93 -17.05 17.23
N CYS A 656 -6.15 -16.24 16.51
CA CYS A 656 -6.61 -15.18 15.63
C CYS A 656 -5.93 -15.31 14.27
N LEU A 657 -6.62 -14.88 13.20
CA LEU A 657 -5.99 -14.79 11.88
C LEU A 657 -4.87 -13.73 11.90
N HIS A 658 -3.78 -14.03 11.20
CA HIS A 658 -2.59 -13.18 11.15
C HIS A 658 -2.64 -12.14 10.01
N PHE A 659 -3.49 -12.35 9.00
CA PHE A 659 -3.70 -11.39 7.92
C PHE A 659 -5.02 -10.64 8.13
N PRO A 660 -5.14 -9.42 7.60
CA PRO A 660 -6.35 -8.63 7.76
C PRO A 660 -7.49 -9.13 6.87
N ILE A 661 -8.72 -8.83 7.25
CA ILE A 661 -9.97 -9.28 6.59
C ILE A 661 -10.04 -8.99 5.08
N TRP A 662 -9.42 -7.91 4.60
CA TRP A 662 -9.41 -7.58 3.17
C TRP A 662 -8.65 -8.65 2.36
N TYR A 663 -7.57 -9.19 2.94
CA TYR A 663 -6.78 -10.26 2.35
C TYR A 663 -7.43 -11.64 2.56
N ASP A 664 -7.99 -11.90 3.73
CA ASP A 664 -8.48 -13.22 4.17
C ASP A 664 -9.91 -13.59 3.72
N ASN A 665 -10.48 -12.88 2.74
CA ASN A 665 -11.86 -13.09 2.31
C ASN A 665 -12.12 -14.43 1.57
N MET A 666 -13.38 -14.87 1.50
CA MET A 666 -13.84 -16.08 0.78
C MET A 666 -14.51 -15.70 -0.57
N PRO A 667 -14.67 -16.63 -1.52
CA PRO A 667 -15.38 -16.34 -2.76
C PRO A 667 -16.88 -16.08 -2.52
N TYR A 668 -17.53 -15.30 -3.39
CA TYR A 668 -18.97 -14.96 -3.40
C TYR A 668 -19.51 -14.09 -2.26
N ILE A 669 -19.19 -14.40 -1.00
CA ILE A 669 -19.72 -13.68 0.16
C ILE A 669 -18.56 -12.99 0.89
N PRO A 670 -18.50 -11.64 0.88
CA PRO A 670 -17.47 -10.93 1.61
C PRO A 670 -17.72 -11.02 3.12
N PHE A 671 -16.65 -10.96 3.93
CA PHE A 671 -16.81 -10.73 5.36
C PHE A 671 -17.60 -9.43 5.64
N PRO A 672 -18.48 -9.42 6.67
CA PRO A 672 -19.22 -8.22 7.06
C PRO A 672 -18.29 -7.04 7.42
N PRO A 673 -18.65 -5.79 7.07
CA PRO A 673 -17.84 -4.60 7.35
C PRO A 673 -17.71 -4.28 8.85
N THR A 674 -18.48 -4.96 9.72
CA THR A 674 -18.41 -4.83 11.18
C THR A 674 -17.37 -5.75 11.82
N TRP A 675 -16.68 -6.57 11.02
CA TRP A 675 -15.66 -7.49 11.54
C TRP A 675 -14.40 -6.72 11.98
N PRO A 676 -13.72 -7.19 13.04
CA PRO A 676 -12.41 -6.65 13.39
C PRO A 676 -11.42 -6.90 12.25
N LYS A 677 -10.40 -6.02 12.14
CA LYS A 677 -9.34 -6.14 11.14
C LYS A 677 -8.73 -7.54 11.09
N TYR A 678 -8.51 -8.16 12.25
CA TYR A 678 -8.03 -9.54 12.39
C TYR A 678 -9.11 -10.41 13.05
N SER A 679 -9.43 -11.56 12.45
CA SER A 679 -10.59 -12.36 12.85
C SER A 679 -10.25 -13.47 13.86
N PRO A 680 -10.95 -13.56 15.01
CA PRO A 680 -10.80 -14.68 15.94
C PRO A 680 -11.19 -16.04 15.35
N GLY A 681 -10.55 -17.11 15.80
CA GLY A 681 -10.75 -18.47 15.30
C GLY A 681 -12.18 -19.00 15.43
N PHE A 682 -12.86 -18.75 16.55
CA PHE A 682 -14.28 -19.13 16.72
C PHE A 682 -15.19 -18.40 15.73
N LYS A 683 -14.93 -17.11 15.50
CA LYS A 683 -15.70 -16.30 14.53
C LYS A 683 -15.53 -16.85 13.11
N MET A 684 -14.32 -17.28 12.76
CA MET A 684 -14.05 -17.96 11.49
C MET A 684 -14.74 -19.32 11.40
N ALA A 685 -14.81 -20.09 12.49
CA ALA A 685 -15.51 -21.37 12.50
C ALA A 685 -17.00 -21.21 12.19
N ASP A 686 -17.66 -20.27 12.88
CA ASP A 686 -19.09 -20.01 12.68
C ASP A 686 -19.36 -19.43 11.29
N TRP A 687 -18.45 -18.60 10.79
CA TRP A 687 -18.52 -18.12 9.40
C TRP A 687 -18.48 -19.25 8.38
N LEU A 688 -17.57 -20.23 8.52
CA LEU A 688 -17.49 -21.35 7.57
C LEU A 688 -18.75 -22.21 7.60
N GLU A 689 -19.36 -22.39 8.78
CA GLU A 689 -20.63 -23.10 8.93
C GLU A 689 -21.76 -22.38 8.21
N HIS A 690 -21.92 -21.08 8.43
CA HIS A 690 -22.91 -20.26 7.72
C HIS A 690 -22.63 -20.14 6.23
N TYR A 691 -21.37 -20.03 5.82
CA TYR A 691 -20.97 -19.96 4.42
C TYR A 691 -21.41 -21.22 3.66
N ALA A 692 -21.23 -22.40 4.26
CA ALA A 692 -21.67 -23.66 3.69
C ALA A 692 -23.20 -23.75 3.55
N ASP A 693 -23.93 -23.28 4.56
CA ASP A 693 -25.39 -23.26 4.58
C ASP A 693 -25.97 -22.27 3.55
N ILE A 694 -25.52 -21.01 3.55
CA ILE A 694 -25.99 -19.94 2.67
C ILE A 694 -25.76 -20.28 1.19
N LEU A 695 -24.65 -20.95 0.86
CA LEU A 695 -24.34 -21.37 -0.51
C LEU A 695 -24.86 -22.77 -0.86
N GLU A 696 -25.66 -23.38 0.02
CA GLU A 696 -26.32 -24.66 -0.21
C GLU A 696 -25.35 -25.78 -0.63
N LEU A 697 -24.19 -25.85 0.03
CA LEU A 697 -23.15 -26.82 -0.31
C LEU A 697 -23.56 -28.22 0.16
N ASN A 698 -23.23 -29.24 -0.64
CA ASN A 698 -23.47 -30.64 -0.28
C ASN A 698 -22.32 -31.15 0.59
N ILE A 699 -22.62 -31.44 1.85
CA ILE A 699 -21.62 -31.82 2.83
C ILE A 699 -22.18 -32.91 3.74
N TRP A 700 -21.37 -33.96 3.95
CA TRP A 700 -21.59 -34.96 4.98
C TRP A 700 -20.60 -34.74 6.10
N THR A 701 -21.09 -34.28 7.26
CA THR A 701 -20.32 -34.18 8.50
C THR A 701 -20.28 -35.54 9.22
N SER A 702 -19.41 -35.66 10.23
CA SER A 702 -19.19 -36.89 11.00
C SER A 702 -18.90 -38.12 10.12
N SER A 703 -18.37 -37.90 8.91
CA SER A 703 -18.18 -38.93 7.89
C SER A 703 -16.71 -38.98 7.50
N THR A 704 -16.15 -40.18 7.36
CA THR A 704 -14.71 -40.38 7.15
C THR A 704 -14.47 -41.15 5.87
N VAL A 705 -13.60 -40.63 5.00
CA VAL A 705 -13.07 -41.42 3.88
C VAL A 705 -12.11 -42.47 4.43
N LEU A 706 -12.36 -43.74 4.10
CA LEU A 706 -11.53 -44.87 4.51
C LEU A 706 -10.38 -45.08 3.53
N ASP A 707 -10.69 -45.06 2.24
CA ASP A 707 -9.75 -45.24 1.15
C ASP A 707 -10.34 -44.76 -0.19
N ALA A 708 -9.46 -44.54 -1.15
CA ALA A 708 -9.76 -44.20 -2.53
C ALA A 708 -8.83 -44.96 -3.48
N VAL A 709 -9.42 -45.65 -4.47
CA VAL A 709 -8.68 -46.46 -5.46
C VAL A 709 -9.04 -45.98 -6.85
N GLN A 710 -8.03 -45.75 -7.69
CA GLN A 710 -8.26 -45.41 -9.09
C GLN A 710 -8.31 -46.65 -9.97
N HIS A 711 -9.28 -46.68 -10.87
CA HIS A 711 -9.49 -47.73 -11.88
C HIS A 711 -8.74 -47.45 -13.18
N GLN A 712 -8.75 -48.44 -14.08
CA GLN A 712 -8.13 -48.33 -15.41
C GLN A 712 -8.80 -47.28 -16.31
N ASP A 713 -10.10 -47.01 -16.10
CA ASP A 713 -10.85 -45.96 -16.80
C ASP A 713 -10.62 -44.56 -16.21
N GLU A 714 -9.65 -44.44 -15.30
CA GLU A 714 -9.23 -43.22 -14.61
C GLU A 714 -10.25 -42.67 -13.61
N THR A 715 -11.37 -43.36 -13.37
CA THR A 715 -12.33 -43.03 -12.30
C THR A 715 -11.85 -43.54 -10.94
N TRP A 716 -12.42 -43.00 -9.87
CA TRP A 716 -12.04 -43.31 -8.49
C TRP A 716 -13.20 -43.97 -7.74
N THR A 717 -12.95 -45.11 -7.13
CA THR A 717 -13.84 -45.66 -6.10
C THR A 717 -13.41 -45.16 -4.73
N VAL A 718 -14.31 -44.52 -4.01
CA VAL A 718 -14.07 -43.95 -2.68
C VAL A 718 -15.03 -44.57 -1.67
N ARG A 719 -14.49 -45.10 -0.56
CA ARG A 719 -15.29 -45.66 0.54
C ARG A 719 -15.43 -44.63 1.66
N VAL A 720 -16.67 -44.29 1.99
CA VAL A 720 -17.01 -43.31 3.04
C VAL A 720 -17.78 -43.99 4.15
N LYS A 721 -17.29 -43.91 5.38
CA LYS A 721 -18.00 -44.37 6.58
C LYS A 721 -18.85 -43.25 7.15
N LYS A 722 -20.15 -43.47 7.27
CA LYS A 722 -21.12 -42.56 7.88
C LYS A 722 -21.17 -42.71 9.41
N PRO A 723 -21.84 -41.78 10.14
CA PRO A 723 -21.89 -41.81 11.61
C PRO A 723 -22.55 -43.06 12.20
N ASP A 724 -23.52 -43.63 11.49
CA ASP A 724 -24.21 -44.89 11.81
C ASP A 724 -23.36 -46.14 11.56
N GLY A 725 -22.14 -45.98 11.04
CA GLY A 725 -21.22 -47.06 10.69
C GLY A 725 -21.43 -47.62 9.28
N VAL A 726 -22.46 -47.19 8.55
CA VAL A 726 -22.71 -47.63 7.18
C VAL A 726 -21.60 -47.12 6.26
N ILE A 727 -21.06 -48.01 5.43
CA ILE A 727 -20.07 -47.66 4.42
C ILE A 727 -20.79 -47.44 3.09
N ARG A 728 -20.69 -46.21 2.57
CA ARG A 728 -21.11 -45.87 1.21
C ARG A 728 -19.91 -45.90 0.28
N VAL A 729 -20.09 -46.56 -0.86
CA VAL A 729 -19.10 -46.60 -1.94
C VAL A 729 -19.55 -45.64 -3.04
N PHE A 730 -18.66 -44.73 -3.44
CA PHE A 730 -18.88 -43.79 -4.53
C PHE A 730 -17.92 -44.07 -5.68
N ASN A 731 -18.41 -43.91 -6.91
CA ASN A 731 -17.57 -43.86 -8.11
C ASN A 731 -17.56 -42.44 -8.65
N VAL A 732 -16.40 -41.80 -8.66
CA VAL A 732 -16.26 -40.37 -8.94
C VAL A 732 -15.20 -40.12 -9.99
N ASN A 733 -15.33 -39.02 -10.75
CA ASN A 733 -14.34 -38.63 -11.76
C ASN A 733 -13.16 -37.88 -11.12
N HIS A 734 -13.43 -37.19 -10.00
CA HIS A 734 -12.45 -36.37 -9.31
C HIS A 734 -12.44 -36.62 -7.80
N PHE A 735 -11.25 -36.83 -7.26
CA PHE A 735 -10.97 -36.97 -5.83
C PHE A 735 -10.04 -35.84 -5.38
N VAL A 736 -10.50 -35.01 -4.44
CA VAL A 736 -9.78 -33.81 -4.00
C VAL A 736 -9.36 -33.94 -2.55
N ILE A 737 -8.08 -33.74 -2.28
CA ILE A 737 -7.55 -33.62 -0.91
C ILE A 737 -7.57 -32.13 -0.53
N ALA A 738 -8.34 -31.79 0.51
CA ALA A 738 -8.53 -30.41 1.00
C ALA A 738 -8.49 -30.33 2.55
N THR A 739 -7.70 -31.19 3.19
CA THR A 739 -7.66 -31.37 4.66
C THR A 739 -6.91 -30.28 5.43
N GLY A 740 -6.27 -29.34 4.73
CA GLY A 740 -5.52 -28.23 5.35
C GLY A 740 -4.15 -28.64 5.91
N GLN A 741 -3.34 -27.63 6.29
CA GLN A 741 -1.96 -27.82 6.78
C GLN A 741 -1.88 -28.25 8.26
N GLY A 742 -2.85 -27.82 9.10
CA GLY A 742 -2.75 -27.96 10.56
C GLY A 742 -3.34 -29.24 11.15
N ASP A 743 -4.10 -30.01 10.37
CA ASP A 743 -4.92 -31.12 10.88
C ASP A 743 -4.48 -32.50 10.34
N GLY A 744 -3.46 -32.53 9.47
CA GLY A 744 -3.04 -33.71 8.72
C GLY A 744 -2.23 -34.72 9.53
N VAL A 745 -1.04 -34.31 10.00
CA VAL A 745 -0.15 -35.15 10.82
C VAL A 745 0.74 -34.26 11.69
N PRO A 746 0.66 -34.30 13.03
CA PRO A 746 1.58 -33.58 13.92
C PRO A 746 3.04 -34.01 13.70
N ARG A 747 3.97 -33.07 13.52
CA ARG A 747 5.40 -33.39 13.41
C ARG A 747 6.06 -33.34 14.77
N MET A 748 6.26 -34.47 15.43
CA MET A 748 6.99 -34.53 16.71
C MET A 748 8.51 -34.63 16.49
N PRO A 749 9.34 -33.96 17.31
CA PRO A 749 10.79 -34.13 17.26
C PRO A 749 11.20 -35.48 17.88
N SER A 750 12.15 -36.17 17.23
CA SER A 750 12.75 -37.40 17.75
C SER A 750 13.89 -37.07 18.71
N ILE A 751 13.59 -36.86 19.99
CA ILE A 751 14.57 -36.58 21.06
C ILE A 751 14.72 -37.85 21.93
N PRO A 752 15.95 -38.33 22.23
CA PRO A 752 16.18 -39.52 23.04
C PRO A 752 15.58 -39.45 24.45
N LYS A 753 15.23 -40.63 25.00
CA LYS A 753 14.73 -40.85 26.37
C LYS A 753 13.37 -40.20 26.68
N ALA A 754 12.50 -40.04 25.69
CA ALA A 754 11.16 -39.47 25.93
C ALA A 754 10.31 -40.27 26.95
N ASP A 755 10.59 -41.56 27.10
CA ASP A 755 9.91 -42.50 27.99
C ASP A 755 10.20 -42.28 29.49
N ILE A 756 11.31 -41.62 29.85
CA ILE A 756 11.66 -41.35 31.26
C ILE A 756 11.11 -40.01 31.77
N PHE A 757 10.63 -39.13 30.89
CA PHE A 757 10.12 -37.82 31.28
C PHE A 757 8.80 -37.99 32.05
N ARG A 758 8.74 -37.50 33.29
CA ARG A 758 7.57 -37.66 34.16
C ARG A 758 6.46 -36.63 33.90
N GLY A 759 6.75 -35.60 33.12
CA GLY A 759 5.81 -34.55 32.73
C GLY A 759 4.98 -34.90 31.49
N GLU A 760 4.30 -33.90 30.93
CA GLU A 760 3.46 -34.08 29.73
C GLU A 760 4.19 -33.60 28.47
N ILE A 761 4.21 -34.42 27.41
CA ILE A 761 4.73 -34.03 26.09
C ILE A 761 3.54 -33.95 25.13
N LEU A 762 3.29 -32.78 24.57
CA LEU A 762 2.16 -32.55 23.67
C LEU A 762 2.55 -31.76 22.43
N HIS A 763 1.94 -32.05 21.29
CA HIS A 763 2.04 -31.20 20.11
C HIS A 763 1.17 -29.95 20.28
N SER A 764 1.55 -28.83 19.66
CA SER A 764 0.76 -27.58 19.65
C SER A 764 -0.71 -27.76 19.28
N SER A 765 -1.05 -28.74 18.43
CA SER A 765 -2.45 -29.08 18.08
C SER A 765 -3.27 -29.68 19.23
N LYS A 766 -2.64 -30.04 20.35
CA LYS A 766 -3.29 -30.50 21.59
C LYS A 766 -3.39 -29.40 22.65
N TYR A 767 -2.70 -28.27 22.46
CA TYR A 767 -2.85 -27.10 23.34
C TYR A 767 -4.23 -26.46 23.14
N LYS A 768 -4.84 -25.99 24.24
CA LYS A 768 -6.19 -25.42 24.26
C LYS A 768 -6.25 -24.05 24.89
N ARG A 769 -5.79 -23.94 26.13
CA ARG A 769 -5.85 -22.73 26.95
C ARG A 769 -4.78 -22.76 28.03
N PRO A 770 -4.33 -21.60 28.52
CA PRO A 770 -3.24 -21.53 29.49
C PRO A 770 -3.66 -22.08 30.86
N THR A 771 -4.94 -22.00 31.23
CA THR A 771 -5.44 -22.45 32.55
C THR A 771 -5.15 -23.93 32.86
N ASN A 772 -4.89 -24.76 31.85
CA ASN A 772 -4.52 -26.17 32.01
C ASN A 772 -3.09 -26.36 32.57
N PHE A 773 -2.30 -25.28 32.62
CA PHE A 773 -0.88 -25.29 32.95
C PHE A 773 -0.53 -24.37 34.13
N VAL A 774 -1.53 -23.94 34.91
CA VAL A 774 -1.32 -23.11 36.11
C VAL A 774 -0.40 -23.85 37.10
N GLY A 775 0.63 -23.15 37.58
CA GLY A 775 1.61 -23.69 38.51
C GLY A 775 2.66 -24.62 37.89
N LYS A 776 2.62 -24.86 36.56
CA LYS A 776 3.59 -25.69 35.84
C LYS A 776 4.69 -24.85 35.19
N LYS A 777 5.88 -25.42 35.01
CA LYS A 777 6.93 -24.93 34.12
C LYS A 777 6.74 -25.50 32.72
N VAL A 778 6.55 -24.65 31.72
CA VAL A 778 6.24 -25.05 30.35
C VAL A 778 7.38 -24.69 29.40
N VAL A 779 7.86 -25.67 28.63
CA VAL A 779 8.82 -25.44 27.54
C VAL A 779 8.10 -25.54 26.20
N VAL A 780 8.18 -24.49 25.39
CA VAL A 780 7.64 -24.49 24.02
C VAL A 780 8.78 -24.70 23.03
N ILE A 781 8.80 -25.84 22.35
CA ILE A 781 9.78 -26.18 21.32
C ILE A 781 9.31 -25.64 19.98
N GLY A 782 9.97 -24.59 19.48
CA GLY A 782 9.69 -24.00 18.17
C GLY A 782 9.22 -22.55 18.26
N THR A 783 9.63 -21.76 17.26
CA THR A 783 9.47 -20.30 17.23
C THR A 783 8.67 -19.83 16.02
N GLY A 784 7.81 -20.67 15.43
CA GLY A 784 6.83 -20.21 14.43
C GLY A 784 5.66 -19.45 15.06
N ASN A 785 4.65 -19.12 14.26
CA ASN A 785 3.40 -18.50 14.73
C ASN A 785 2.79 -19.24 15.93
N SER A 786 2.53 -20.55 15.82
CA SER A 786 1.93 -21.32 16.93
C SER A 786 2.80 -21.34 18.19
N GLY A 787 4.13 -21.31 18.05
CA GLY A 787 5.03 -21.26 19.20
C GLY A 787 4.90 -19.95 19.98
N HIS A 788 4.91 -18.82 19.25
CA HIS A 788 4.75 -17.49 19.84
C HIS A 788 3.33 -17.26 20.39
N ASP A 789 2.29 -17.70 19.69
CA ASP A 789 0.90 -17.58 20.15
C ASP A 789 0.72 -18.30 21.49
N ILE A 790 1.16 -19.56 21.57
CA ILE A 790 1.04 -20.38 22.78
C ILE A 790 1.89 -19.79 23.91
N ALA A 791 3.12 -19.37 23.63
CA ALA A 791 3.99 -18.77 24.65
C ALA A 791 3.43 -17.43 25.17
N SER A 792 2.88 -16.60 24.29
CA SER A 792 2.21 -15.35 24.65
C SER A 792 0.98 -15.59 25.52
N ASP A 793 0.16 -16.59 25.17
CA ASP A 793 -1.02 -16.98 25.95
C ASP A 793 -0.64 -17.48 27.37
N LEU A 794 0.39 -18.32 27.46
CA LEU A 794 0.95 -18.79 28.73
C LEU A 794 1.53 -17.66 29.59
N ALA A 795 2.35 -16.78 29.00
CA ALA A 795 2.98 -15.67 29.71
C ALA A 795 1.95 -14.65 30.23
N ARG A 796 0.91 -14.33 29.43
CA ARG A 796 -0.19 -13.46 29.85
C ARG A 796 -0.97 -14.04 31.04
N ALA A 797 -1.08 -15.37 31.10
CA ALA A 797 -1.66 -16.09 32.24
C ALA A 797 -0.68 -16.29 33.42
N LYS A 798 0.50 -15.65 33.38
CA LYS A 798 1.54 -15.72 34.43
C LYS A 798 2.07 -17.13 34.69
N ILE A 799 2.14 -17.95 33.64
CA ILE A 799 2.75 -19.29 33.70
C ILE A 799 4.23 -19.18 33.32
N ASP A 800 5.09 -19.92 34.03
CA ASP A 800 6.53 -19.95 33.74
C ASP A 800 6.76 -20.65 32.40
N VAL A 801 7.10 -19.86 31.36
CA VAL A 801 7.29 -20.35 30.00
C VAL A 801 8.68 -20.03 29.48
N THR A 802 9.31 -21.06 28.92
CA THR A 802 10.58 -20.94 28.17
C THR A 802 10.38 -21.40 26.73
N MET A 803 10.66 -20.55 25.76
CA MET A 803 10.71 -20.92 24.35
C MET A 803 12.10 -21.44 23.98
N TYR A 804 12.14 -22.62 23.38
CA TYR A 804 13.35 -23.20 22.81
C TYR A 804 13.45 -22.92 21.31
N GLN A 805 14.53 -22.27 20.91
CA GLN A 805 14.81 -21.88 19.54
C GLN A 805 16.01 -22.64 18.97
N ARG A 806 15.73 -23.67 18.16
CA ARG A 806 16.78 -24.41 17.43
C ARG A 806 17.42 -23.60 16.30
N SER A 807 16.62 -22.80 15.60
CA SER A 807 17.03 -22.13 14.36
C SER A 807 16.49 -20.72 14.32
N ALA A 808 17.21 -19.81 13.66
CA ALA A 808 16.79 -18.43 13.49
C ALA A 808 15.39 -18.32 12.86
N THR A 809 14.66 -17.26 13.19
CA THR A 809 13.27 -17.05 12.76
C THR A 809 13.10 -15.67 12.14
N LEU A 810 12.32 -15.57 11.06
CA LEU A 810 11.87 -14.28 10.55
C LEU A 810 10.77 -13.73 11.44
N VAL A 811 10.98 -12.57 12.06
CA VAL A 811 9.96 -11.88 12.86
C VAL A 811 9.56 -10.59 12.14
N MET A 812 8.26 -10.37 11.95
CA MET A 812 7.75 -9.14 11.35
C MET A 812 6.45 -8.70 12.03
N ASN A 813 6.31 -7.43 12.37
CA ASN A 813 5.04 -6.87 12.83
C ASN A 813 4.20 -6.46 11.61
N LEU A 814 3.31 -7.33 11.14
CA LEU A 814 2.51 -7.08 9.94
C LEU A 814 1.54 -5.92 10.07
N ASP A 815 1.02 -5.65 11.26
CA ASP A 815 0.07 -4.55 11.46
C ASP A 815 0.73 -3.19 11.15
N LYS A 816 1.98 -3.01 11.60
CA LYS A 816 2.78 -1.79 11.36
C LYS A 816 3.34 -1.67 9.95
N CYS A 817 3.53 -2.78 9.22
CA CYS A 817 4.13 -2.77 7.88
C CYS A 817 3.19 -3.23 6.77
N TRP A 818 1.89 -3.35 7.04
CA TRP A 818 0.92 -3.84 6.06
C TRP A 818 0.94 -3.01 4.77
N ASP A 819 1.07 -1.70 4.88
CA ASP A 819 1.13 -0.78 3.72
C ASP A 819 2.36 -1.02 2.83
N LEU A 820 3.47 -1.48 3.40
CA LEU A 820 4.67 -1.86 2.64
C LEU A 820 4.57 -3.26 2.04
N PHE A 821 3.79 -4.14 2.67
CA PHE A 821 3.68 -5.54 2.25
C PHE A 821 2.58 -5.75 1.19
N ALA A 822 1.35 -5.32 1.49
CA ALA A 822 0.15 -5.66 0.71
C ALA A 822 -0.95 -4.58 0.72
N GLY A 823 -0.85 -3.54 1.55
CA GLY A 823 -1.88 -2.51 1.73
C GLY A 823 -2.39 -1.80 0.47
N PRO A 824 -1.55 -1.52 -0.56
CA PRO A 824 -2.01 -0.93 -1.81
C PRO A 824 -3.03 -1.80 -2.57
N LEU A 825 -3.01 -3.12 -2.33
CA LEU A 825 -3.94 -4.08 -2.96
C LEU A 825 -5.01 -4.60 -1.99
N TYR A 826 -4.79 -4.51 -0.67
CA TYR A 826 -5.69 -5.07 0.33
C TYR A 826 -5.83 -4.11 1.52
N SER A 827 -6.74 -3.15 1.43
CA SER A 827 -7.06 -2.17 2.49
C SER A 827 -8.51 -1.69 2.32
N GLU A 828 -9.02 -0.86 3.25
CA GLU A 828 -10.36 -0.26 3.13
C GLU A 828 -10.58 0.52 1.81
N THR A 829 -9.50 1.03 1.21
CA THR A 829 -9.54 1.85 -0.01
C THR A 829 -8.95 1.13 -1.22
N SER A 830 -8.60 -0.15 -1.10
CA SER A 830 -8.03 -0.91 -2.20
C SER A 830 -9.06 -1.25 -3.28
N PRO A 831 -8.61 -1.64 -4.49
CA PRO A 831 -9.52 -2.17 -5.50
C PRO A 831 -10.29 -3.40 -5.00
N PRO A 832 -11.37 -3.81 -5.70
CA PRO A 832 -12.09 -5.05 -5.40
C PRO A 832 -11.14 -6.27 -5.39
N ASN A 833 -11.39 -7.22 -4.48
CA ASN A 833 -10.50 -8.38 -4.26
C ASN A 833 -10.16 -9.15 -5.54
N ASP A 834 -11.10 -9.30 -6.48
CA ASP A 834 -10.84 -9.98 -7.75
C ASP A 834 -9.72 -9.28 -8.57
N LEU A 835 -9.75 -7.94 -8.63
CA LEU A 835 -8.72 -7.16 -9.31
C LEU A 835 -7.40 -7.18 -8.53
N SER A 836 -7.46 -7.07 -7.20
CA SER A 836 -6.29 -7.14 -6.34
C SER A 836 -5.57 -8.49 -6.42
N ASP A 837 -6.33 -9.58 -6.42
CA ASP A 837 -5.80 -10.94 -6.59
C ASP A 837 -5.16 -11.09 -7.98
N GLN A 838 -5.80 -10.61 -9.05
CA GLN A 838 -5.21 -10.62 -10.40
C GLN A 838 -3.91 -9.82 -10.48
N LEU A 839 -3.87 -8.60 -9.94
CA LEU A 839 -2.66 -7.76 -9.93
C LEU A 839 -1.54 -8.41 -9.12
N SER A 840 -1.86 -8.98 -7.96
CA SER A 840 -0.91 -9.68 -7.09
C SER A 840 -0.34 -10.93 -7.77
N GLN A 841 -1.21 -11.76 -8.36
CA GLN A 841 -0.83 -13.01 -9.02
C GLN A 841 -0.19 -12.80 -10.40
N SER A 842 -0.35 -11.63 -11.01
CA SER A 842 0.33 -11.30 -12.26
C SER A 842 1.84 -11.11 -12.14
N ILE A 843 2.39 -11.03 -10.92
CA ILE A 843 3.85 -10.95 -10.70
C ILE A 843 4.41 -12.38 -10.69
N PRO A 844 5.25 -12.76 -11.67
CA PRO A 844 5.84 -14.10 -11.68
C PRO A 844 6.71 -14.34 -10.44
N HIS A 845 6.65 -15.56 -9.89
CA HIS A 845 7.40 -15.91 -8.68
C HIS A 845 8.91 -15.79 -8.89
N LEU A 846 9.41 -16.14 -10.08
CA LEU A 846 10.82 -15.97 -10.44
C LEU A 846 11.30 -14.50 -10.37
N LEU A 847 10.40 -13.52 -10.60
CA LEU A 847 10.74 -12.10 -10.41
C LEU A 847 10.79 -11.73 -8.93
N LEU A 848 9.87 -12.28 -8.14
CA LEU A 848 9.87 -12.10 -6.68
C LEU A 848 11.14 -12.68 -6.05
N GLU A 849 11.51 -13.90 -6.44
CA GLU A 849 12.74 -14.60 -6.02
C GLU A 849 14.01 -13.92 -6.53
N GLY A 850 13.94 -13.33 -7.73
CA GLY A 850 15.03 -12.63 -8.39
C GLY A 850 15.32 -11.23 -7.86
N GLY A 851 14.84 -10.84 -6.67
CA GLY A 851 15.23 -9.59 -6.01
C GLY A 851 14.10 -8.72 -5.50
N LEU A 852 12.90 -8.82 -6.09
CA LEU A 852 11.81 -7.90 -5.75
C LEU A 852 11.33 -8.12 -4.30
N ALA A 853 11.23 -9.38 -3.87
CA ALA A 853 10.87 -9.72 -2.50
C ALA A 853 11.97 -9.34 -1.49
N GLN A 854 13.25 -9.45 -1.89
CA GLN A 854 14.39 -9.07 -1.05
C GLN A 854 14.39 -7.58 -0.76
N ARG A 855 14.16 -6.74 -1.78
CA ARG A 855 14.09 -5.29 -1.59
C ARG A 855 12.92 -4.89 -0.67
N ASN A 856 11.73 -5.49 -0.88
CA ASN A 856 10.58 -5.26 -0.01
C ASN A 856 10.88 -5.68 1.44
N THR A 857 11.50 -6.86 1.62
CA THR A 857 11.84 -7.40 2.94
C THR A 857 12.84 -6.52 3.66
N ALA A 858 13.89 -6.07 2.97
CA ALA A 858 14.88 -5.16 3.53
C ALA A 858 14.24 -3.85 4.04
N ALA A 859 13.31 -3.27 3.26
CA ALA A 859 12.58 -2.08 3.68
C ALA A 859 11.68 -2.33 4.91
N ILE A 860 10.97 -3.46 4.95
CA ILE A 860 10.12 -3.86 6.08
C ILE A 860 10.97 -4.05 7.34
N LEU A 861 12.05 -4.83 7.27
CA LEU A 861 12.91 -5.10 8.43
C LEU A 861 13.63 -3.82 8.91
N ALA A 862 14.05 -2.94 7.99
CA ALA A 862 14.62 -1.65 8.34
C ALA A 862 13.64 -0.76 9.13
N SER A 863 12.34 -0.78 8.78
CA SER A 863 11.30 -0.04 9.51
C SER A 863 11.03 -0.57 10.94
N GLN A 864 11.55 -1.75 11.27
CA GLN A 864 11.33 -2.43 12.55
C GLN A 864 12.63 -2.68 13.32
N ARG A 865 13.71 -1.95 12.97
CA ARG A 865 15.07 -2.17 13.49
C ARG A 865 15.14 -2.21 15.01
N GLU A 866 14.45 -1.30 15.71
CA GLU A 866 14.42 -1.26 17.18
C GLU A 866 13.95 -2.58 17.80
N MET A 867 12.83 -3.13 17.32
CA MET A 867 12.32 -4.43 17.77
C MET A 867 13.29 -5.57 17.42
N GLN A 868 13.89 -5.53 16.23
CA GLN A 868 14.84 -6.56 15.79
C GLN A 868 16.10 -6.57 16.67
N ASP A 869 16.64 -5.39 16.99
CA ASP A 869 17.84 -5.26 17.81
C ASP A 869 17.55 -5.65 19.26
N ALA A 870 16.43 -5.21 19.84
CA ALA A 870 16.01 -5.63 21.18
C ALA A 870 15.81 -7.16 21.31
N LEU A 871 15.27 -7.81 20.29
CA LEU A 871 15.16 -9.28 20.26
C LEU A 871 16.53 -9.96 20.24
N ARG A 872 17.50 -9.42 19.48
CA ARG A 872 18.88 -9.96 19.46
C ARG A 872 19.57 -9.80 20.81
N GLU A 873 19.37 -8.68 21.49
CA GLU A 873 19.96 -8.40 22.81
C GLU A 873 19.53 -9.41 23.87
N VAL A 874 18.28 -9.90 23.81
CA VAL A 874 17.77 -10.95 24.72
C VAL A 874 18.05 -12.39 24.23
N GLY A 875 18.93 -12.54 23.22
CA GLY A 875 19.39 -13.85 22.74
C GLY A 875 18.46 -14.55 21.73
N PHE A 876 17.48 -13.85 21.16
CA PHE A 876 16.62 -14.39 20.10
C PHE A 876 17.31 -14.32 18.74
N LYS A 877 17.40 -15.46 18.03
CA LYS A 877 18.04 -15.58 16.72
C LYS A 877 17.08 -15.19 15.60
N LEU A 878 17.44 -14.17 14.82
CA LEU A 878 16.64 -13.63 13.71
C LEU A 878 17.24 -13.96 12.35
N ASN A 879 16.40 -14.04 11.31
CA ASN A 879 16.82 -14.11 9.91
C ASN A 879 15.87 -13.30 9.00
N ASP A 880 16.27 -13.12 7.74
CA ASP A 880 15.54 -12.30 6.77
C ASP A 880 14.64 -13.15 5.84
N GLY A 881 14.34 -14.39 6.24
CA GLY A 881 13.68 -15.38 5.39
C GLY A 881 14.61 -16.05 4.37
N VAL A 882 14.08 -17.03 3.63
CA VAL A 882 14.84 -17.72 2.58
C VAL A 882 15.34 -16.72 1.54
N LEU A 883 16.64 -16.73 1.24
CA LEU A 883 17.32 -15.80 0.32
C LEU A 883 17.11 -14.31 0.64
N GLY A 884 16.76 -13.97 1.88
CA GLY A 884 16.41 -12.60 2.27
C GLY A 884 15.05 -12.12 1.71
N ALA A 885 14.23 -13.02 1.15
CA ALA A 885 12.94 -12.70 0.52
C ALA A 885 11.76 -12.65 1.51
N GLY A 886 12.05 -12.62 2.81
CA GLY A 886 11.07 -12.49 3.86
C GLY A 886 10.05 -13.63 3.87
N ILE A 887 8.79 -13.26 4.09
CA ILE A 887 7.70 -14.22 4.31
C ILE A 887 7.34 -15.02 3.06
N LEU A 888 7.46 -14.43 1.87
CA LEU A 888 6.93 -14.99 0.64
C LEU A 888 7.51 -16.39 0.37
N LEU A 889 8.83 -16.53 0.43
CA LEU A 889 9.49 -17.81 0.17
C LEU A 889 9.42 -18.75 1.38
N ASN A 890 9.38 -18.22 2.61
CA ASN A 890 9.16 -19.04 3.79
C ASN A 890 7.81 -19.80 3.71
N LEU A 891 6.73 -19.13 3.30
CA LEU A 891 5.43 -19.77 3.10
C LEU A 891 5.46 -20.80 1.97
N LYS A 892 6.00 -20.44 0.80
CA LYS A 892 6.01 -21.30 -0.38
C LYS A 892 6.90 -22.54 -0.24
N GLN A 893 8.07 -22.39 0.38
CA GLN A 893 9.06 -23.46 0.45
C GLN A 893 8.99 -24.28 1.73
N LYS A 894 8.56 -23.69 2.85
CA LYS A 894 8.60 -24.34 4.17
C LYS A 894 7.23 -24.41 4.85
N GLY A 895 6.26 -23.59 4.43
CA GLY A 895 4.98 -23.45 5.12
C GLY A 895 5.09 -22.90 6.55
N GLY A 896 6.21 -22.28 6.92
CA GLY A 896 6.52 -21.90 8.30
C GLY A 896 7.84 -21.15 8.43
N GLY A 897 8.45 -21.17 9.62
CA GLY A 897 9.77 -20.52 9.87
C GLY A 897 9.71 -18.99 10.03
N HIS A 898 8.54 -18.46 10.33
CA HIS A 898 8.31 -17.04 10.55
C HIS A 898 7.35 -16.85 11.73
N TYR A 899 7.37 -15.64 12.28
CA TYR A 899 6.41 -15.14 13.26
C TYR A 899 5.89 -13.77 12.81
N PHE A 900 4.58 -13.60 12.83
CA PHE A 900 3.96 -12.28 12.73
C PHE A 900 3.72 -11.71 14.11
N ASP A 901 4.48 -10.69 14.47
CA ASP A 901 4.41 -10.10 15.81
C ASP A 901 3.05 -9.45 16.07
N VAL A 902 2.36 -10.03 17.05
CA VAL A 902 1.10 -9.57 17.64
C VAL A 902 1.28 -9.28 19.14
N GLY A 903 2.52 -9.01 19.55
CA GLY A 903 2.93 -8.62 20.90
C GLY A 903 3.76 -9.66 21.65
N ALA A 904 3.99 -10.85 21.10
CA ALA A 904 4.86 -11.83 21.78
C ALA A 904 6.32 -11.39 21.78
N SER A 905 6.76 -10.63 20.76
CA SER A 905 8.14 -10.11 20.73
C SER A 905 8.41 -9.19 21.93
N GLN A 906 7.44 -8.37 22.34
CA GLN A 906 7.61 -7.53 23.52
C GLN A 906 7.68 -8.35 24.82
N LEU A 907 6.91 -9.43 24.93
CA LEU A 907 6.97 -10.34 26.09
C LEU A 907 8.32 -11.06 26.17
N ILE A 908 8.93 -11.40 25.03
CA ILE A 908 10.29 -11.94 24.96
C ILE A 908 11.31 -10.88 25.42
N ILE A 909 11.21 -9.65 24.89
CA ILE A 909 12.10 -8.53 25.26
C ILE A 909 12.03 -8.22 26.77
N ASN A 910 10.84 -8.27 27.35
CA ASN A 910 10.62 -8.02 28.77
C ASN A 910 11.09 -9.18 29.68
N GLY A 911 11.41 -10.36 29.12
CA GLY A 911 11.73 -11.57 29.87
C GLY A 911 10.51 -12.31 30.45
N ASP A 912 9.28 -11.89 30.10
CA ASP A 912 8.04 -12.62 30.45
C ASP A 912 7.98 -13.98 29.74
N ILE A 913 8.61 -14.09 28.56
CA ILE A 913 8.89 -15.35 27.87
C ILE A 913 10.40 -15.54 27.84
N LYS A 914 10.91 -16.57 28.53
CA LYS A 914 12.34 -16.89 28.57
C LYS A 914 12.78 -17.54 27.25
N ILE A 915 14.01 -17.31 26.81
CA ILE A 915 14.56 -17.90 25.58
C ILE A 915 15.71 -18.86 25.90
N LYS A 916 15.69 -20.06 25.29
CA LYS A 916 16.82 -21.00 25.23
C LYS A 916 17.19 -21.22 23.75
N SER A 917 18.34 -20.74 23.30
CA SER A 917 18.73 -20.72 21.87
C SER A 917 20.20 -21.06 21.59
N ASP A 918 21.02 -21.18 22.63
CA ASP A 918 22.47 -21.31 22.67
C ASP A 918 22.99 -22.76 22.51
N SER A 919 22.16 -23.78 22.74
CA SER A 919 22.58 -25.18 22.62
C SER A 919 21.48 -26.11 22.13
N ALA A 920 21.86 -27.21 21.46
CA ALA A 920 20.92 -28.22 20.99
C ALA A 920 20.41 -29.10 22.13
N ILE A 921 19.14 -29.50 22.10
CA ILE A 921 18.61 -30.53 23.01
C ILE A 921 19.34 -31.85 22.74
N LEU A 922 19.91 -32.45 23.79
CA LEU A 922 20.60 -33.73 23.74
C LEU A 922 19.62 -34.88 24.01
N GLU A 923 18.89 -34.81 25.12
CA GLU A 923 17.95 -35.86 25.58
C GLU A 923 16.95 -35.30 26.60
N TYR A 924 15.85 -36.03 26.81
CA TYR A 924 14.96 -35.80 27.95
C TYR A 924 15.60 -36.32 29.25
N GLU A 925 15.21 -35.70 30.36
CA GLU A 925 15.51 -36.16 31.74
C GLU A 925 14.20 -36.34 32.52
N GLU A 926 14.23 -36.94 33.71
CA GLU A 926 12.99 -37.22 34.47
C GLU A 926 12.13 -35.97 34.73
N HIS A 927 12.76 -34.79 34.86
CA HIS A 927 12.11 -33.53 35.20
C HIS A 927 12.48 -32.37 34.26
N GLY A 928 12.87 -32.65 33.01
CA GLY A 928 13.23 -31.57 32.08
C GLY A 928 13.98 -32.02 30.82
N LEU A 929 14.82 -31.13 30.31
CA LEU A 929 15.65 -31.31 29.12
C LEU A 929 17.12 -31.09 29.45
N LYS A 930 17.99 -31.95 28.89
CA LYS A 930 19.44 -31.78 28.89
C LYS A 930 19.90 -31.28 27.52
N PHE A 931 20.85 -30.35 27.51
CA PHE A 931 21.42 -29.77 26.29
C PHE A 931 22.85 -30.26 26.05
N ALA A 932 23.32 -30.12 24.80
CA ALA A 932 24.64 -30.58 24.37
C ALA A 932 25.81 -29.86 25.07
N ASP A 933 25.58 -28.65 25.57
CA ASP A 933 26.53 -27.87 26.37
C ASP A 933 26.58 -28.29 27.85
N GLY A 934 25.78 -29.29 28.25
CA GLY A 934 25.65 -29.76 29.63
C GLY A 934 24.63 -28.99 30.48
N SER A 935 24.07 -27.89 29.97
CA SER A 935 23.00 -27.14 30.65
C SER A 935 21.70 -27.94 30.73
N ARG A 936 20.83 -27.56 31.69
CA ARG A 936 19.56 -28.24 32.00
C ARG A 936 18.43 -27.23 32.08
N LEU A 937 17.24 -27.65 31.67
CA LEU A 937 16.01 -26.85 31.76
C LEU A 937 14.88 -27.69 32.35
N ASP A 938 14.43 -27.32 33.55
CA ASP A 938 13.29 -27.98 34.19
C ASP A 938 12.01 -27.76 33.38
N ALA A 939 11.19 -28.81 33.27
CA ALA A 939 9.89 -28.72 32.62
C ALA A 939 8.90 -29.71 33.24
N ASP A 940 7.69 -29.24 33.53
CA ASP A 940 6.55 -30.11 33.83
C ASP A 940 5.77 -30.46 32.56
N VAL A 941 5.84 -29.59 31.55
CA VAL A 941 5.17 -29.76 30.25
C VAL A 941 6.06 -29.28 29.12
N ILE A 942 6.11 -30.06 28.04
CA ILE A 942 6.83 -29.74 26.81
C ILE A 942 5.84 -29.69 25.65
N ILE A 943 5.68 -28.50 25.06
CA ILE A 943 4.79 -28.24 23.93
C ILE A 943 5.61 -28.14 22.64
N CYS A 944 5.44 -29.12 21.75
CA CYS A 944 6.09 -29.14 20.45
C CYS A 944 5.30 -28.31 19.41
N ALA A 945 5.74 -27.09 19.15
CA ALA A 945 5.24 -26.20 18.10
C ALA A 945 6.04 -26.38 16.79
N THR A 946 6.15 -27.63 16.34
CA THR A 946 7.09 -28.09 15.31
C THR A 946 6.47 -28.31 13.93
N GLY A 947 5.22 -27.87 13.74
CA GLY A 947 4.51 -27.85 12.45
C GLY A 947 3.81 -29.16 12.08
N GLY A 948 3.20 -29.18 10.90
CA GLY A 948 2.54 -30.35 10.32
C GLY A 948 3.45 -31.18 9.41
N GLY A 949 3.08 -32.43 9.18
CA GLY A 949 3.66 -33.35 8.20
C GLY A 949 3.25 -33.03 6.76
N ASP A 950 3.78 -33.82 5.82
CA ASP A 950 3.50 -33.68 4.39
C ASP A 950 2.13 -34.28 4.03
N VAL A 951 1.33 -33.58 3.22
CA VAL A 951 0.01 -34.06 2.77
C VAL A 951 0.09 -35.42 2.05
N ARG A 952 1.25 -35.77 1.47
CA ARG A 952 1.48 -37.09 0.87
C ARG A 952 1.28 -38.23 1.87
N GLN A 953 1.44 -37.98 3.17
CA GLN A 953 1.10 -38.97 4.20
C GLN A 953 -0.40 -39.27 4.24
N ILE A 954 -1.25 -38.27 4.03
CA ILE A 954 -2.71 -38.44 3.92
C ILE A 954 -3.04 -39.20 2.63
N VAL A 955 -2.38 -38.85 1.52
CA VAL A 955 -2.53 -39.60 0.26
C VAL A 955 -2.08 -41.05 0.42
N SER A 956 -0.99 -41.33 1.13
CA SER A 956 -0.52 -42.69 1.41
C SER A 956 -1.56 -43.46 2.24
N GLN A 957 -2.13 -42.83 3.26
CA GLN A 957 -3.18 -43.43 4.10
C GLN A 957 -4.46 -43.75 3.32
N LEU A 958 -4.88 -42.88 2.40
CA LEU A 958 -6.16 -43.03 1.68
C LEU A 958 -6.00 -43.81 0.37
N CYS A 959 -4.91 -43.61 -0.37
CA CYS A 959 -4.72 -44.10 -1.73
C CYS A 959 -3.57 -45.12 -1.87
N GLY A 960 -2.79 -45.33 -0.81
CA GLY A 960 -1.61 -46.20 -0.80
C GLY A 960 -0.31 -45.49 -1.22
N GLU A 961 0.83 -46.11 -0.84
CA GLU A 961 2.17 -45.53 -0.99
C GLU A 961 2.57 -45.28 -2.45
N SER A 962 2.14 -46.15 -3.37
CA SER A 962 2.41 -45.99 -4.82
C SER A 962 1.88 -44.66 -5.33
N VAL A 963 0.60 -44.35 -5.06
CA VAL A 963 -0.05 -43.10 -5.48
C VAL A 963 0.60 -41.90 -4.79
N ALA A 964 0.94 -42.03 -3.49
CA ALA A 964 1.60 -40.97 -2.76
C ALA A 964 2.99 -40.62 -3.31
N SER A 965 3.75 -41.61 -3.79
CA SER A 965 5.08 -41.42 -4.37
C SER A 965 5.06 -40.68 -5.71
N GLU A 966 3.96 -40.78 -6.46
CA GLU A 966 3.73 -40.07 -7.72
C GLU A 966 3.30 -38.61 -7.50
N CYS A 967 2.81 -38.28 -6.29
CA CYS A 967 2.36 -36.95 -5.98
C CYS A 967 3.56 -36.00 -5.72
N PRO A 968 3.51 -34.77 -6.24
CA PRO A 968 4.52 -33.78 -5.94
C PRO A 968 4.52 -33.45 -4.43
N PRO A 969 5.68 -33.04 -3.88
CA PRO A 969 5.72 -32.54 -2.51
C PRO A 969 4.83 -31.31 -2.38
N PHE A 970 4.25 -31.16 -1.18
CA PHE A 970 3.30 -30.10 -0.89
C PHE A 970 3.92 -28.72 -0.86
N PHE A 971 5.10 -28.60 -0.25
CA PHE A 971 5.89 -27.37 -0.22
C PHE A 971 7.03 -27.41 -1.24
N GLY A 972 7.43 -26.23 -1.68
CA GLY A 972 8.43 -26.04 -2.71
C GLY A 972 7.83 -25.46 -3.98
N VAL A 973 8.73 -25.01 -4.85
CA VAL A 973 8.41 -24.54 -6.19
C VAL A 973 9.15 -25.42 -7.19
N ASN A 974 8.58 -25.57 -8.38
CA ASN A 974 9.25 -26.24 -9.49
C ASN A 974 10.28 -25.30 -10.15
N GLU A 975 10.95 -25.76 -11.21
CA GLU A 975 11.94 -24.98 -11.95
C GLU A 975 11.39 -23.70 -12.60
N GLU A 976 10.06 -23.59 -12.73
CA GLU A 976 9.37 -22.40 -13.23
C GLU A 976 8.98 -21.43 -12.11
N GLY A 977 9.33 -21.74 -10.85
CA GLY A 977 8.93 -20.97 -9.67
C GLY A 977 7.46 -21.20 -9.28
N GLU A 978 6.77 -22.16 -9.90
CA GLU A 978 5.36 -22.44 -9.65
C GLU A 978 5.16 -23.47 -8.53
N MET A 979 4.13 -23.22 -7.73
CA MET A 979 3.72 -24.16 -6.68
C MET A 979 2.96 -25.33 -7.30
N THR A 980 2.95 -26.47 -6.62
CA THR A 980 2.37 -27.73 -7.14
C THR A 980 0.90 -27.91 -6.75
N TRP A 981 0.43 -27.24 -5.70
CA TRP A 981 -1.00 -27.18 -5.34
C TRP A 981 -1.80 -26.40 -6.40
N PHE A 982 -3.08 -26.75 -6.58
CA PHE A 982 -3.98 -26.20 -7.62
C PHE A 982 -3.66 -26.53 -9.08
N ARG A 983 -2.69 -27.42 -9.34
CA ARG A 983 -2.32 -27.85 -10.70
C ARG A 983 -2.84 -29.26 -11.01
N PRO A 984 -3.05 -29.61 -12.29
CA PRO A 984 -3.49 -30.96 -12.64
C PRO A 984 -2.35 -31.97 -12.49
N PHE A 985 -2.63 -33.08 -11.81
CA PHE A 985 -1.65 -34.13 -11.51
C PHE A 985 -1.44 -35.06 -12.72
N PRO A 986 -0.31 -35.78 -12.78
CA PRO A 986 -0.14 -36.88 -13.74
C PRO A 986 -1.22 -37.95 -13.58
N ARG A 987 -1.55 -38.28 -12.33
CA ARG A 987 -2.66 -39.15 -11.97
C ARG A 987 -3.97 -38.38 -12.14
N LYS A 988 -4.70 -38.67 -13.22
CA LYS A 988 -5.91 -37.93 -13.59
C LYS A 988 -6.98 -37.97 -12.50
N GLY A 989 -7.67 -36.86 -12.29
CA GLY A 989 -8.75 -36.75 -11.32
C GLY A 989 -8.32 -36.62 -9.86
N LEU A 990 -7.03 -36.74 -9.53
CA LEU A 990 -6.52 -36.43 -8.19
C LEU A 990 -6.12 -34.95 -8.09
N TRP A 991 -6.51 -34.29 -6.99
CA TRP A 991 -6.28 -32.85 -6.80
C TRP A 991 -5.81 -32.50 -5.39
N TYR A 992 -4.95 -31.49 -5.28
CA TYR A 992 -4.68 -30.78 -4.03
C TYR A 992 -5.34 -29.40 -4.06
N MET A 993 -6.18 -29.15 -3.04
CA MET A 993 -6.78 -27.84 -2.80
C MET A 993 -6.40 -27.37 -1.40
N HIS A 994 -5.32 -26.58 -1.29
CA HIS A 994 -4.81 -26.11 0.00
C HIS A 994 -4.17 -24.73 -0.12
N GLY A 995 -4.35 -23.88 0.89
CA GLY A 995 -3.67 -22.59 0.99
C GLY A 995 -4.24 -21.75 2.14
N ASN A 996 -3.72 -20.53 2.29
CA ASN A 996 -4.41 -19.49 3.06
C ASN A 996 -5.71 -19.07 2.36
N LEU A 997 -6.50 -18.20 2.98
CA LEU A 997 -7.79 -17.77 2.45
C LEU A 997 -7.67 -17.06 1.09
N SER A 998 -6.69 -16.16 0.92
CA SER A 998 -6.45 -15.48 -0.36
C SER A 998 -6.12 -16.43 -1.51
N LEU A 999 -5.13 -17.32 -1.35
CA LEU A 999 -4.74 -18.27 -2.40
C LEU A 999 -5.89 -19.22 -2.74
N THR A 1000 -6.61 -19.67 -1.71
CA THR A 1000 -7.78 -20.53 -1.86
C THR A 1000 -8.91 -19.83 -2.62
N ARG A 1001 -9.24 -18.60 -2.25
CA ARG A 1001 -10.27 -17.78 -2.92
C ARG A 1001 -9.95 -17.65 -4.41
N PHE A 1002 -8.70 -17.30 -4.74
CA PHE A 1002 -8.29 -17.10 -6.11
C PHE A 1002 -8.23 -18.41 -6.91
N HIS A 1003 -7.50 -19.41 -6.44
CA HIS A 1003 -7.23 -20.64 -7.20
C HIS A 1003 -8.36 -21.67 -7.20
N SER A 1004 -9.32 -21.57 -6.28
CA SER A 1004 -10.53 -22.42 -6.31
C SER A 1004 -11.29 -22.26 -7.64
N LYS A 1005 -11.28 -21.06 -8.23
CA LYS A 1005 -11.91 -20.80 -9.52
C LYS A 1005 -11.22 -21.54 -10.65
N HIS A 1006 -9.89 -21.53 -10.70
CA HIS A 1006 -9.11 -22.22 -11.74
C HIS A 1006 -9.30 -23.73 -11.69
N VAL A 1007 -9.21 -24.33 -10.50
CA VAL A 1007 -9.42 -25.77 -10.31
C VAL A 1007 -10.85 -26.15 -10.71
N ALA A 1008 -11.85 -25.38 -10.29
CA ALA A 1008 -13.24 -25.64 -10.66
C ALA A 1008 -13.49 -25.53 -12.17
N MET A 1009 -12.92 -24.53 -12.85
CA MET A 1009 -13.02 -24.40 -14.30
C MET A 1009 -12.31 -25.53 -15.03
N TYR A 1010 -11.15 -25.99 -14.54
CA TYR A 1010 -10.48 -27.15 -15.13
C TYR A 1010 -11.30 -28.42 -14.98
N ILE A 1011 -11.83 -28.68 -13.79
CA ILE A 1011 -12.72 -29.82 -13.53
C ILE A 1011 -13.94 -29.75 -14.46
N LYS A 1012 -14.62 -28.60 -14.54
CA LYS A 1012 -15.76 -28.41 -15.45
C LYS A 1012 -15.36 -28.68 -16.90
N ALA A 1013 -14.20 -28.20 -17.34
CA ALA A 1013 -13.71 -28.44 -18.68
C ALA A 1013 -13.37 -29.92 -18.95
N MET A 1014 -12.95 -30.69 -17.94
CA MET A 1014 -12.78 -32.15 -18.06
C MET A 1014 -14.12 -32.86 -18.24
N GLU A 1015 -15.11 -32.53 -17.40
CA GLU A 1015 -16.45 -33.13 -17.45
C GLU A 1015 -17.14 -32.87 -18.79
N GLU A 1016 -16.96 -31.66 -19.33
CA GLU A 1016 -17.53 -31.24 -20.62
C GLU A 1016 -16.61 -31.54 -21.82
N LYS A 1017 -15.47 -32.23 -21.59
CA LYS A 1017 -14.50 -32.64 -22.63
C LYS A 1017 -13.96 -31.48 -23.49
N LEU A 1018 -13.76 -30.31 -22.89
CA LEU A 1018 -13.27 -29.11 -23.56
C LEU A 1018 -11.74 -29.07 -23.72
N ILE A 1019 -11.02 -29.93 -22.99
CA ILE A 1019 -9.55 -29.97 -23.00
C ILE A 1019 -9.09 -30.79 -24.22
N ILE A 1020 -8.84 -30.12 -25.35
CA ILE A 1020 -8.32 -30.75 -26.58
C ILE A 1020 -6.89 -31.22 -26.39
N SER A 1021 -6.04 -30.36 -25.83
CA SER A 1021 -4.64 -30.68 -25.51
C SER A 1021 -4.13 -29.80 -24.38
N ARG A 1022 -3.37 -30.40 -23.45
CA ARG A 1022 -2.64 -29.72 -22.38
C ARG A 1022 -1.22 -29.44 -22.85
N TYR A 1023 -0.64 -28.29 -22.49
CA TYR A 1023 0.76 -28.03 -22.78
C TYR A 1023 1.65 -28.92 -21.89
N PRO A 1024 2.65 -29.65 -22.44
CA PRO A 1024 3.44 -30.61 -21.66
C PRO A 1024 4.10 -29.98 -20.44
N SER A 1025 3.93 -30.58 -19.26
CA SER A 1025 4.51 -30.12 -18.00
C SER A 1025 5.63 -31.02 -17.54
N ASP A 1026 6.77 -30.42 -17.19
CA ASP A 1026 7.75 -31.08 -16.34
C ASP A 1026 7.24 -31.01 -14.90
N MET A 1027 6.46 -32.03 -14.51
CA MET A 1027 6.05 -32.29 -13.13
C MET A 1027 7.06 -33.25 -12.48
N SER A 1028 8.35 -33.20 -12.84
CA SER A 1028 9.31 -34.09 -12.20
C SER A 1028 9.26 -33.91 -10.68
N PRO A 1029 9.38 -35.00 -9.90
CA PRO A 1029 9.39 -34.93 -8.45
C PRO A 1029 10.58 -34.16 -7.86
N LYS A 1030 11.46 -33.60 -8.71
CA LYS A 1030 12.51 -32.67 -8.33
C LYS A 1030 11.92 -31.27 -8.13
N CYS A 1031 11.07 -31.09 -7.12
CA CYS A 1031 10.93 -29.74 -6.56
C CYS A 1031 12.34 -29.26 -6.21
N ILE A 1032 12.74 -28.10 -6.72
CA ILE A 1032 13.91 -27.41 -6.20
C ILE A 1032 13.47 -26.87 -4.83
N GLN A 1033 13.41 -27.74 -3.82
CA GLN A 1033 13.91 -27.30 -2.54
C GLN A 1033 15.34 -26.91 -2.86
N LEU A 1034 15.64 -25.61 -2.86
CA LEU A 1034 17.02 -25.17 -2.77
C LEU A 1034 17.57 -25.97 -1.60
N ARG A 1035 18.33 -27.03 -1.94
CA ARG A 1035 18.98 -27.89 -0.96
C ARG A 1035 19.61 -26.92 -0.01
N GLN A 1036 19.44 -27.22 1.27
CA GLN A 1036 20.30 -26.72 2.34
C GLN A 1036 21.58 -26.15 1.72
N LEU A 1037 21.65 -24.82 1.62
CA LEU A 1037 22.93 -24.16 1.86
C LEU A 1037 23.18 -24.51 3.33
N GLU A 1038 23.66 -25.73 3.56
CA GLU A 1038 24.39 -26.06 4.75
C GLU A 1038 25.50 -25.02 4.73
N LEU A 1039 25.38 -24.01 5.60
CA LEU A 1039 26.57 -23.39 6.14
C LEU A 1039 27.48 -24.56 6.51
N PRO A 1040 28.71 -24.64 5.97
CA PRO A 1040 29.54 -25.81 6.14
C PRO A 1040 29.60 -26.15 7.63
N PRO A 1041 29.38 -27.41 8.02
CA PRO A 1041 29.64 -27.85 9.38
C PRO A 1041 31.15 -27.74 9.56
N ASN A 1042 31.62 -26.61 10.11
CA ASN A 1042 32.97 -26.31 10.65
C ASN A 1042 33.41 -24.85 10.37
N SER A 1043 32.65 -23.86 10.83
CA SER A 1043 33.28 -22.61 11.26
C SER A 1043 33.14 -22.54 12.77
N GLU A 1044 34.25 -22.76 13.46
CA GLU A 1044 34.38 -22.78 14.91
C GLU A 1044 33.78 -21.53 15.57
N ILE A 1045 33.35 -21.76 16.81
CA ILE A 1045 32.58 -20.94 17.76
C ILE A 1045 33.13 -19.53 17.94
#